data_AF-A0A1Q9C0Y6-F1
#
_entry.id   AF-A0A1Q9C0Y6-F1
#
_cell.length_a   1.000
_cell.length_b   1.000
_cell.length_c   1.000
_cell.angle_alpha   90.00
_cell.angle_beta   90.00
_cell.angle_gamma   90.00
#
_symmetry.space_group_name_H-M   'P 1'
#
loop_
_entity.id
_entity.type
_entity.pdbx_description
1 polymer ?
#
loop_
_entity_poly.entity_id
_entity_poly.type
_entity_poly.pdbx_seq_one_letter_code
_entity_poly.pdbx_strand_id
1 'polypeptide(L)'
;MDFRSMAGLRTELVLMEQRSCQQLLFIWAALFHGLAALCPETCTASTGEQWPCRYYKNGNCTIDVVNNPSRTAVEDINIVVIAPYFGSIGDKMTQAEPLLAMAAQEIEDSGFLPGYRVNVHLTDSGCSEALGTMATVEAMTRGATKHAILGDACSQACAAVSDAARLFNVLQVSPGCESPSLSDRARYPYLTRMTPSDRFKVRPVYEIMRMFNFKRVGILDGPVYTAGAKAAFRELLELDVAAGTYDWTILVDRTVRSLEDASSTAEEVLARDSKINMMVLPEYTGMWMVCQFFLRNMLPPDYVWFVSAFGNWVDGVADMVAETPECPCTADQLLQAGAGLMVSGRSPIQRLNSPHGLSGRPLIDIADEYDLRCQQFGNGQGACDVLWTGYFYDSLWHLAGILHTYLIEQNNPLSSLGSPESLEGLFNLSVHVDYLGLTGRIRQFNSIEPTTEPPSYGDRDGVQLVRQIQGGRGNEFVELALRTSDGIAWYTDLIWSPSDSSKRVPCSSGTCDLTAAWVPSDRISACFPGTVFSVELGCVSCEAGRFASVGMLECEPCNVGTFANESRMDSCRPCSAGSFSNVLGADSCETGTPGFYANESSLTSCDTCPAGRYGPQRGLAECDECPSGRTTAFSGAITQDACQCQGELYQGRCVVCVGDTRYEEGQCIACGQGLICNGSRTADIEAGYFSEATAPFSVYKCLPPDLCPGGFPGTCADELEGVPCTRCPDGKAWDNVEGCTECTPLSIFGWITAAVFGLVSVPMLYYMMNMKQTAKATTMLATSCALAMTISMIQNVGIVGYISFSWPSELQWMFDLMSIFTLDLQAVGFDCVSSSPVYGYMMTSAMLPCALAWLLICFFLSKLLPSPSWRFESGKLVSTMGQFMQVSFTIYSKIALSPMMCYTHPNGKSGMLEHNGIFCFESEEHTPMFLIGILLLAGMIIFYAMAIWATVVAPRKAASGNVWFLAATRFLLFRFRTDIWWFGTFMLPRGLMLSLSIVMAGDSPYVQMLLIVSVMLTYMVVQLISWPWKLPALNAFDAVISIALILMMAILGAFAPDLSSDIQQRLTSAVIGIITFLNVMVFLMLCVTASALIRLNVMGGSQESVILALGKIPQPEMLSNKFLILCSKIKELGEDNFTQLLSNLSIYDLRMTAQIITAVGSEVGDQSLVLARRSHLVSTSSFTPAMKDKDLDKEKQEAMAEHQAAALQETPQDEVPKDQEPRKPAAPDALSEPSQSAWL
;
A
#
# COMPACT_ATOMS: atom_id res chain seq x y z
N MET A 1 51.69 -22.42 -19.68
CA MET A 1 52.69 -23.46 -19.39
C MET A 1 53.62 -22.93 -18.31
N ASP A 2 53.76 -23.74 -17.26
CA ASP A 2 54.72 -23.77 -16.13
C ASP A 2 55.54 -22.55 -15.69
N PHE A 3 55.53 -22.29 -14.38
CA PHE A 3 56.76 -22.27 -13.58
C PHE A 3 56.47 -22.59 -12.10
N ARG A 4 57.03 -23.72 -11.62
CA ARG A 4 57.23 -24.03 -10.19
C ARG A 4 58.63 -23.58 -9.79
N SER A 5 58.76 -22.92 -8.64
CA SER A 5 59.52 -23.41 -7.48
C SER A 5 59.71 -22.32 -6.43
N MET A 6 59.14 -22.50 -5.23
CA MET A 6 59.82 -22.30 -3.94
C MET A 6 58.98 -23.01 -2.85
N ALA A 7 59.65 -23.83 -2.03
CA ALA A 7 59.05 -24.60 -0.95
C ALA A 7 59.95 -24.57 0.29
N GLY A 8 59.32 -24.57 1.47
CA GLY A 8 59.90 -24.87 2.79
C GLY A 8 59.89 -23.64 3.72
N LEU A 9 59.09 -23.58 4.79
CA LEU A 9 58.94 -24.59 5.85
C LEU A 9 57.63 -24.44 6.68
N ARG A 10 56.95 -25.59 6.93
CA ARG A 10 56.12 -26.01 8.11
C ARG A 10 54.78 -25.29 8.45
N THR A 11 53.63 -25.95 8.16
CA THR A 11 52.64 -26.60 9.10
C THR A 11 52.00 -25.66 10.12
N GLU A 12 50.69 -25.47 10.27
CA GLU A 12 49.44 -26.19 9.92
C GLU A 12 48.33 -25.16 9.63
N LEU A 13 47.28 -25.50 8.87
CA LEU A 13 45.87 -25.38 9.33
C LEU A 13 44.87 -25.85 8.25
N VAL A 14 44.00 -26.76 8.69
CA VAL A 14 42.78 -27.26 8.03
C VAL A 14 41.61 -26.84 8.95
N LEU A 15 40.52 -26.34 8.35
CA LEU A 15 39.13 -26.29 8.85
C LEU A 15 38.76 -25.59 10.19
N MET A 16 37.50 -25.14 10.17
CA MET A 16 36.55 -24.87 11.26
C MET A 16 36.46 -23.48 11.92
N GLU A 17 35.31 -22.85 11.64
CA GLU A 17 34.28 -22.31 12.56
C GLU A 17 34.63 -21.56 13.86
N GLN A 18 33.75 -20.60 14.13
CA GLN A 18 33.40 -19.97 15.42
C GLN A 18 34.19 -18.75 15.94
N ARG A 19 33.37 -17.71 16.16
CA ARG A 19 33.38 -16.68 17.23
C ARG A 19 34.18 -15.39 17.02
N SER A 20 33.45 -14.32 17.34
CA SER A 20 33.89 -13.03 17.88
C SER A 20 34.16 -11.90 16.88
N CYS A 21 33.08 -11.21 16.50
CA CYS A 21 33.13 -9.75 16.36
C CYS A 21 31.89 -9.11 17.02
N GLN A 22 31.84 -9.22 18.35
CA GLN A 22 31.20 -8.24 19.22
C GLN A 22 32.32 -7.62 20.08
N GLN A 23 32.15 -6.34 20.39
CA GLN A 23 32.96 -5.50 21.28
C GLN A 23 34.09 -4.67 20.63
N LEU A 24 33.69 -3.59 19.96
CA LEU A 24 34.32 -2.28 20.15
C LEU A 24 33.36 -1.16 19.75
N LEU A 25 32.30 -1.00 20.53
CA LEU A 25 31.58 0.27 20.78
C LEU A 25 30.65 0.06 22.00
N PHE A 26 31.28 -0.26 23.14
CA PHE A 26 30.72 0.00 24.46
C PHE A 26 31.42 1.26 24.98
N ILE A 27 30.71 2.38 24.96
CA ILE A 27 30.74 3.52 25.89
C ILE A 27 29.55 4.38 25.41
N TRP A 28 28.56 4.63 26.28
CA TRP A 28 27.38 5.53 26.15
C TRP A 28 25.99 4.93 26.43
N ALA A 29 25.84 3.64 26.76
CA ALA A 29 24.60 3.12 27.34
C ALA A 29 24.76 2.86 28.86
N ALA A 30 25.01 3.93 29.61
CA ALA A 30 24.89 3.94 31.06
C ALA A 30 24.42 5.33 31.49
N LEU A 31 23.11 5.57 31.39
CA LEU A 31 22.32 6.47 32.24
C LEU A 31 20.85 6.34 31.81
N PHE A 32 20.03 5.84 32.73
CA PHE A 32 18.56 5.73 32.74
C PHE A 32 17.90 4.46 32.15
N HIS A 33 17.83 3.45 33.03
CA HIS A 33 16.76 2.44 33.10
C HIS A 33 15.44 3.04 33.61
N GLY A 34 14.31 2.44 33.22
CA GLY A 34 13.05 2.54 33.97
C GLY A 34 11.84 1.79 33.38
N LEU A 35 11.57 0.60 33.92
CA LEU A 35 10.27 -0.08 34.15
C LEU A 35 9.58 -0.94 33.05
N ALA A 36 9.59 -2.26 33.29
CA ALA A 36 8.46 -3.23 33.41
C ALA A 36 9.00 -4.65 33.06
N ALA A 37 9.22 -5.65 33.93
CA ALA A 37 8.48 -6.31 35.02
C ALA A 37 7.47 -7.42 34.57
N LEU A 38 7.71 -8.63 35.13
CA LEU A 38 6.83 -9.83 35.31
C LEU A 38 6.66 -10.74 34.07
N CYS A 39 6.80 -12.07 34.09
CA CYS A 39 6.66 -13.11 35.15
C CYS A 39 7.36 -14.45 34.70
N PRO A 40 7.28 -15.61 35.40
CA PRO A 40 8.47 -16.32 35.92
C PRO A 40 8.68 -17.79 35.44
N GLU A 41 9.63 -18.43 36.12
CA GLU A 41 10.35 -19.70 35.97
C GLU A 41 9.58 -21.05 35.88
N THR A 42 10.23 -21.97 35.14
CA THR A 42 10.44 -23.42 35.38
C THR A 42 9.28 -24.44 35.39
N CYS A 43 9.42 -25.47 34.55
CA CYS A 43 9.05 -26.86 34.86
C CYS A 43 10.15 -27.80 34.34
N THR A 44 10.75 -28.57 35.25
CA THR A 44 11.61 -29.73 34.96
C THR A 44 10.78 -31.00 35.12
N ALA A 45 10.84 -31.94 34.16
CA ALA A 45 10.38 -33.30 34.36
C ALA A 45 11.37 -34.32 33.77
N SER A 46 11.80 -35.22 34.64
CA SER A 46 12.54 -36.45 34.39
C SER A 46 11.55 -37.59 34.14
N THR A 47 11.75 -38.38 33.09
CA THR A 47 11.64 -39.86 33.06
C THR A 47 11.92 -40.33 31.64
N GLY A 48 12.59 -41.48 31.53
CA GLY A 48 13.09 -42.02 30.27
C GLY A 48 12.00 -42.60 29.37
N GLU A 49 12.43 -42.86 28.13
CA GLU A 49 11.68 -43.34 26.96
C GLU A 49 10.92 -42.26 26.19
N GLN A 50 11.60 -41.62 25.24
CA GLN A 50 10.97 -40.91 24.13
C GLN A 50 11.95 -40.68 22.96
N TRP A 51 11.46 -40.95 21.76
CA TRP A 51 12.10 -40.65 20.48
C TRP A 51 12.36 -39.14 20.33
N PRO A 52 13.55 -38.69 19.91
CA PRO A 52 13.83 -37.27 19.89
C PRO A 52 13.46 -36.65 18.52
N CYS A 53 12.47 -35.75 18.50
CA CYS A 53 12.57 -34.56 17.65
C CYS A 53 13.77 -33.74 18.19
N ARG A 54 14.87 -33.70 17.45
CA ARG A 54 16.11 -33.00 17.84
C ARG A 54 16.28 -31.75 16.98
N TYR A 55 16.40 -30.59 17.66
CA TYR A 55 16.79 -29.25 17.21
C TYR A 55 15.72 -28.31 16.63
N TYR A 56 15.23 -27.41 17.49
CA TYR A 56 14.81 -26.07 17.09
C TYR A 56 16.06 -25.18 17.00
N LYS A 57 16.50 -24.88 15.78
CA LYS A 57 17.33 -23.70 15.48
C LYS A 57 16.94 -23.20 14.10
N ASN A 58 16.28 -22.04 14.05
CA ASN A 58 15.78 -21.36 12.84
C ASN A 58 14.55 -21.98 12.14
N GLY A 59 13.55 -22.48 12.88
CA GLY A 59 12.18 -22.61 12.35
C GLY A 59 11.85 -23.73 11.36
N ASN A 60 12.75 -24.66 11.05
CA ASN A 60 12.46 -25.83 10.19
C ASN A 60 12.55 -27.16 10.95
N CYS A 61 11.57 -28.05 10.74
CA CYS A 61 11.53 -29.41 11.27
C CYS A 61 11.57 -30.42 10.11
N THR A 62 12.47 -31.42 10.18
CA THR A 62 12.58 -32.52 9.20
C THR A 62 12.23 -33.83 9.89
N ILE A 63 11.25 -34.57 9.34
CA ILE A 63 10.92 -35.92 9.82
C ILE A 63 11.86 -36.90 9.10
N ASP A 64 12.92 -37.32 9.77
CA ASP A 64 13.80 -38.40 9.28
C ASP A 64 13.22 -39.77 9.69
N VAL A 65 12.75 -40.55 8.71
CA VAL A 65 12.34 -41.94 8.93
C VAL A 65 13.56 -42.77 9.35
N VAL A 66 13.37 -43.63 10.36
CA VAL A 66 14.44 -44.45 10.96
C VAL A 66 15.17 -45.26 9.89
N ASN A 67 16.49 -45.05 9.78
CA ASN A 67 17.37 -45.74 8.84
C ASN A 67 17.19 -47.27 8.87
N ASN A 68 16.68 -47.85 7.78
CA ASN A 68 16.82 -49.27 7.48
C ASN A 68 18.08 -49.49 6.61
N PRO A 69 19.19 -50.01 7.16
CA PRO A 69 20.51 -49.98 6.52
C PRO A 69 20.73 -51.03 5.41
N SER A 70 19.66 -51.51 4.75
CA SER A 70 19.72 -52.69 3.87
C SER A 70 19.50 -52.44 2.36
N ARG A 71 19.48 -51.20 1.86
CA ARG A 71 19.34 -50.90 0.41
C ARG A 71 20.47 -50.00 -0.13
N THR A 72 21.04 -50.38 -1.27
CA THR A 72 22.18 -49.74 -1.96
C THR A 72 21.69 -48.67 -2.96
N ALA A 73 22.44 -47.56 -3.07
CA ALA A 73 22.25 -46.40 -3.96
C ALA A 73 20.80 -45.89 -4.04
N VAL A 74 20.39 -45.09 -3.05
CA VAL A 74 19.05 -44.52 -2.95
C VAL A 74 19.11 -43.02 -3.25
N GLU A 75 18.29 -42.53 -4.18
CA GLU A 75 18.14 -41.10 -4.47
C GLU A 75 17.00 -40.48 -3.63
N ASP A 76 17.16 -39.23 -3.18
CA ASP A 76 16.21 -38.56 -2.29
C ASP A 76 15.16 -37.74 -3.05
N ILE A 77 13.88 -38.11 -2.91
CA ILE A 77 12.73 -37.30 -3.32
C ILE A 77 12.29 -36.42 -2.16
N ASN A 78 12.62 -35.13 -2.24
CA ASN A 78 12.19 -34.15 -1.24
C ASN A 78 10.83 -33.54 -1.58
N ILE A 79 9.86 -33.67 -0.68
CA ILE A 79 8.54 -33.04 -0.75
C ILE A 79 8.47 -31.99 0.36
N VAL A 80 8.06 -30.76 0.03
CA VAL A 80 7.80 -29.73 1.04
C VAL A 80 6.32 -29.76 1.43
N VAL A 81 6.05 -29.77 2.73
CA VAL A 81 4.72 -29.63 3.32
C VAL A 81 4.60 -28.21 3.86
N ILE A 82 3.71 -27.44 3.27
CA ILE A 82 3.40 -26.07 3.69
C ILE A 82 2.04 -26.10 4.38
N ALA A 83 1.99 -25.76 5.66
CA ALA A 83 0.75 -25.81 6.44
C ALA A 83 0.80 -24.80 7.61
N PRO A 84 -0.34 -24.38 8.17
CA PRO A 84 -0.36 -23.47 9.30
C PRO A 84 -0.08 -24.23 10.60
N TYR A 85 1.10 -24.07 11.19
CA TYR A 85 1.49 -24.69 12.45
C TYR A 85 1.21 -23.81 13.68
N PHE A 86 1.02 -22.50 13.48
CA PHE A 86 0.71 -21.55 14.54
C PHE A 86 -0.56 -20.72 14.22
N GLY A 87 -1.28 -20.27 15.25
CA GLY A 87 -2.55 -19.54 15.12
C GLY A 87 -3.78 -20.38 15.47
N SER A 88 -5.00 -19.86 15.24
CA SER A 88 -6.27 -20.50 15.64
C SER A 88 -6.56 -21.87 14.99
N ILE A 89 -5.82 -22.22 13.93
CA ILE A 89 -5.90 -23.49 13.19
C ILE A 89 -4.66 -24.38 13.47
N GLY A 90 -3.61 -23.84 14.11
CA GLY A 90 -2.30 -24.49 14.29
C GLY A 90 -2.33 -25.77 15.14
N ASP A 91 -3.18 -25.81 16.15
CA ASP A 91 -3.31 -26.97 17.05
C ASP A 91 -3.88 -28.22 16.34
N LYS A 92 -4.58 -28.05 15.20
CA LYS A 92 -5.11 -29.17 14.41
C LYS A 92 -4.10 -29.71 13.40
N MET A 93 -3.22 -28.86 12.85
CA MET A 93 -2.25 -29.30 11.83
C MET A 93 -1.08 -30.10 12.40
N THR A 94 -0.71 -29.84 13.65
CA THR A 94 0.24 -30.70 14.39
C THR A 94 -0.28 -32.13 14.57
N GLN A 95 -1.61 -32.34 14.57
CA GLN A 95 -2.24 -33.65 14.70
C GLN A 95 -2.22 -34.47 13.40
N ALA A 96 -1.92 -33.85 12.26
CA ALA A 96 -1.74 -34.54 10.98
C ALA A 96 -0.33 -35.15 10.83
N GLU A 97 0.67 -34.67 11.58
CA GLU A 97 2.06 -35.13 11.49
C GLU A 97 2.24 -36.63 11.73
N PRO A 98 1.61 -37.26 12.76
CA PRO A 98 1.76 -38.69 12.99
C PRO A 98 1.32 -39.52 11.78
N LEU A 99 0.26 -39.08 11.10
CA LEU A 99 -0.31 -39.76 9.95
C LEU A 99 0.52 -39.53 8.67
N LEU A 100 1.07 -38.32 8.48
CA LEU A 100 2.04 -38.04 7.42
C LEU A 100 3.32 -38.86 7.59
N ALA A 101 3.83 -38.97 8.82
CA ALA A 101 5.00 -39.78 9.13
C ALA A 101 4.73 -41.28 8.87
N MET A 102 3.54 -41.77 9.23
CA MET A 102 3.11 -43.12 8.87
C MET A 102 3.09 -43.33 7.36
N ALA A 103 2.47 -42.43 6.59
CA ALA A 103 2.44 -42.53 5.14
C ALA A 103 3.83 -42.56 4.52
N ALA A 104 4.73 -41.67 4.94
CA ALA A 104 6.11 -41.65 4.48
C ALA A 104 6.84 -42.97 4.77
N GLN A 105 6.71 -43.48 5.99
CA GLN A 105 7.31 -44.75 6.39
C GLN A 105 6.75 -45.93 5.60
N GLU A 106 5.43 -45.99 5.39
CA GLU A 106 4.80 -47.06 4.63
C GLU A 106 5.21 -47.08 3.15
N ILE A 107 5.35 -45.91 2.52
CA ILE A 107 5.84 -45.79 1.14
C ILE A 107 7.24 -46.39 1.01
N GLU A 108 8.11 -46.14 2.00
CA GLU A 108 9.47 -46.69 2.03
C GLU A 108 9.50 -48.19 2.32
N ASP A 109 8.78 -48.62 3.36
CA ASP A 109 8.74 -50.02 3.82
C ASP A 109 8.11 -50.95 2.77
N SER A 110 7.07 -50.49 2.08
CA SER A 110 6.45 -51.23 0.97
C SER A 110 7.35 -51.37 -0.26
N GLY A 111 8.39 -50.52 -0.37
CA GLY A 111 9.21 -50.44 -1.59
C GLY A 111 8.43 -49.93 -2.80
N PHE A 112 7.36 -49.17 -2.58
CA PHE A 112 6.50 -48.64 -3.64
C PHE A 112 7.26 -47.75 -4.62
N LEU A 113 8.25 -46.99 -4.16
CA LEU A 113 9.19 -46.25 -5.02
C LEU A 113 10.58 -46.90 -4.97
N PRO A 114 10.85 -47.94 -5.77
CA PRO A 114 12.11 -48.67 -5.71
C PRO A 114 13.28 -47.77 -6.12
N GLY A 115 14.33 -47.73 -5.28
CA GLY A 115 15.52 -46.90 -5.52
C GLY A 115 15.42 -45.45 -5.06
N TYR A 116 14.27 -45.03 -4.53
CA TYR A 116 14.05 -43.68 -4.01
C TYR A 116 13.69 -43.68 -2.52
N ARG A 117 14.03 -42.58 -1.83
CA ARG A 117 13.65 -42.27 -0.45
C ARG A 117 12.77 -41.04 -0.42
N VAL A 118 11.70 -41.00 0.38
CA VAL A 118 10.77 -39.87 0.41
C VAL A 118 11.02 -39.04 1.67
N ASN A 119 11.61 -37.86 1.50
CA ASN A 119 11.90 -36.95 2.60
C ASN A 119 10.88 -35.81 2.63
N VAL A 120 10.21 -35.63 3.78
CA VAL A 120 9.18 -34.62 3.96
C VAL A 120 9.74 -33.45 4.79
N HIS A 121 9.65 -32.23 4.23
CA HIS A 121 10.16 -30.99 4.83
C HIS A 121 8.99 -30.13 5.28
N LEU A 122 8.82 -29.90 6.58
CA LEU A 122 7.69 -29.12 7.10
C LEU A 122 8.03 -27.63 7.12
N THR A 123 7.08 -26.78 6.73
CA THR A 123 7.23 -25.32 6.75
C THR A 123 5.92 -24.65 7.14
N ASP A 124 6.01 -23.66 8.02
CA ASP A 124 4.84 -22.91 8.50
C ASP A 124 4.42 -21.80 7.55
N SER A 125 3.12 -21.77 7.24
CA SER A 125 2.51 -20.70 6.46
C SER A 125 1.71 -19.70 7.29
N GLY A 126 1.44 -20.02 8.56
CA GLY A 126 0.57 -19.24 9.45
C GLY A 126 -0.80 -18.87 8.86
N CYS A 127 -1.29 -19.65 7.88
CA CYS A 127 -2.57 -19.43 7.19
C CYS A 127 -2.66 -18.04 6.52
N SER A 128 -1.52 -17.44 6.15
CA SER A 128 -1.43 -16.08 5.61
C SER A 128 -0.84 -16.10 4.20
N GLU A 129 -1.36 -15.27 3.29
CA GLU A 129 -0.83 -15.14 1.93
C GLU A 129 0.64 -14.73 1.92
N ALA A 130 1.01 -13.76 2.75
CA ALA A 130 2.37 -13.23 2.82
C ALA A 130 3.36 -14.26 3.37
N LEU A 131 3.00 -14.91 4.48
CA LEU A 131 3.86 -15.91 5.11
C LEU A 131 3.91 -17.20 4.28
N GLY A 132 2.80 -17.66 3.68
CA GLY A 132 2.76 -18.79 2.76
C GLY A 132 3.62 -18.57 1.51
N THR A 133 3.61 -17.36 0.92
CA THR A 133 4.49 -17.00 -0.20
C THR A 133 5.97 -17.05 0.23
N MET A 134 6.29 -16.43 1.36
CA MET A 134 7.65 -16.40 1.89
C MET A 134 8.16 -17.81 2.21
N ALA A 135 7.34 -18.61 2.89
CA ALA A 135 7.60 -20.01 3.22
C ALA A 135 7.88 -20.85 1.97
N THR A 136 7.08 -20.67 0.92
CA THR A 136 7.28 -21.35 -0.37
C THR A 136 8.63 -20.97 -0.98
N VAL A 137 8.90 -19.66 -1.11
CA VAL A 137 10.16 -19.19 -1.70
C VAL A 137 11.36 -19.65 -0.89
N GLU A 138 11.28 -19.59 0.44
CA GLU A 138 12.36 -20.02 1.34
C GLU A 138 12.61 -21.53 1.24
N ALA A 139 11.55 -22.34 1.30
CA ALA A 139 11.66 -23.80 1.23
C ALA A 139 12.15 -24.30 -0.13
N MET A 140 11.78 -23.61 -1.21
CA MET A 140 12.22 -23.95 -2.57
C MET A 140 13.65 -23.49 -2.88
N THR A 141 14.16 -22.45 -2.20
CA THR A 141 15.50 -21.89 -2.46
C THR A 141 16.58 -22.37 -1.51
N ARG A 142 16.23 -22.92 -0.34
CA ARG A 142 17.19 -23.37 0.68
C ARG A 142 17.29 -24.89 0.78
N GLY A 143 18.53 -25.37 0.94
CA GLY A 143 18.82 -26.79 1.18
C GLY A 143 18.72 -27.65 -0.07
N ALA A 144 18.29 -28.91 0.10
CA ALA A 144 18.13 -29.86 -1.01
C ALA A 144 16.93 -29.49 -1.90
N THR A 145 17.07 -29.70 -3.22
CA THR A 145 16.02 -29.47 -4.23
C THR A 145 14.72 -30.16 -3.84
N LYS A 146 13.62 -29.40 -3.81
CA LYS A 146 12.26 -29.90 -3.58
C LYS A 146 11.59 -30.20 -4.91
N HIS A 147 10.87 -31.33 -4.99
CA HIS A 147 10.31 -31.85 -6.23
C HIS A 147 8.79 -31.68 -6.33
N ALA A 148 8.11 -31.54 -5.20
CA ALA A 148 6.67 -31.31 -5.13
C ALA A 148 6.30 -30.53 -3.88
N ILE A 149 5.14 -29.86 -3.92
CA ILE A 149 4.56 -29.14 -2.79
C ILE A 149 3.29 -29.86 -2.35
N LEU A 150 3.21 -30.20 -1.08
CA LEU A 150 2.00 -30.62 -0.40
C LEU A 150 1.54 -29.44 0.47
N GLY A 151 0.36 -28.89 0.19
CA GLY A 151 -0.14 -27.70 0.89
C GLY A 151 -0.26 -26.46 0.00
N ASP A 152 -0.79 -25.33 0.47
CA ASP A 152 -1.29 -25.08 1.82
C ASP A 152 -2.56 -25.88 2.19
N ALA A 153 -3.05 -25.77 3.43
CA ALA A 153 -4.36 -26.20 3.88
C ALA A 153 -5.37 -25.03 3.95
N CYS A 154 -4.91 -23.79 4.15
CA CYS A 154 -5.77 -22.62 4.16
C CYS A 154 -6.02 -22.08 2.74
N SER A 155 -7.28 -21.86 2.35
CA SER A 155 -7.63 -21.42 0.99
C SER A 155 -6.88 -20.15 0.52
N GLN A 156 -6.70 -19.13 1.36
CA GLN A 156 -5.98 -17.91 0.99
C GLN A 156 -4.47 -18.15 0.83
N ALA A 157 -3.85 -18.85 1.78
CA ALA A 157 -2.45 -19.22 1.67
C ALA A 157 -2.21 -20.16 0.48
N CYS A 158 -3.15 -21.06 0.16
CA CYS A 158 -3.09 -21.92 -1.03
C CYS A 158 -3.01 -21.14 -2.33
N ALA A 159 -3.82 -20.07 -2.48
CA ALA A 159 -3.76 -19.21 -3.65
C ALA A 159 -2.34 -18.64 -3.82
N ALA A 160 -1.76 -18.14 -2.72
CA ALA A 160 -0.43 -17.55 -2.71
C ALA A 160 0.69 -18.58 -2.96
N VAL A 161 0.60 -19.76 -2.34
CA VAL A 161 1.50 -20.90 -2.58
C VAL A 161 1.43 -21.34 -4.04
N SER A 162 0.24 -21.35 -4.65
CA SER A 162 0.05 -21.74 -6.05
C SER A 162 0.68 -20.73 -7.02
N ASP A 163 0.47 -19.44 -6.76
CA ASP A 163 1.09 -18.36 -7.54
C ASP A 163 2.64 -18.46 -7.46
N ALA A 164 3.20 -18.83 -6.30
CA ALA A 164 4.64 -19.04 -6.11
C ALA A 164 5.15 -20.37 -6.71
N ALA A 165 4.42 -21.48 -6.56
CA ALA A 165 4.78 -22.82 -7.04
C ALA A 165 5.01 -22.84 -8.55
N ARG A 166 4.23 -22.05 -9.29
CA ARG A 166 4.37 -21.88 -10.74
C ARG A 166 5.75 -21.37 -11.16
N LEU A 167 6.42 -20.56 -10.33
CA LEU A 167 7.76 -20.04 -10.63
C LEU A 167 8.84 -21.13 -10.56
N PHE A 168 8.57 -22.20 -9.81
CA PHE A 168 9.50 -23.31 -9.63
C PHE A 168 9.14 -24.56 -10.46
N ASN A 169 8.10 -24.48 -11.29
CA ASN A 169 7.58 -25.59 -12.10
C ASN A 169 7.32 -26.88 -11.29
N VAL A 170 6.74 -26.76 -10.09
CA VAL A 170 6.42 -27.91 -9.23
C VAL A 170 4.92 -28.09 -9.07
N LEU A 171 4.46 -29.34 -9.02
CA LEU A 171 3.06 -29.67 -8.79
C LEU A 171 2.71 -29.36 -7.32
N GLN A 172 1.58 -28.70 -7.13
CA GLN A 172 1.01 -28.44 -5.82
C GLN A 172 -0.22 -29.33 -5.61
N VAL A 173 -0.19 -30.15 -4.55
CA VAL A 173 -1.33 -30.95 -4.08
C VAL A 173 -1.75 -30.43 -2.72
N SER A 174 -2.91 -29.76 -2.65
CA SER A 174 -3.45 -29.27 -1.39
C SER A 174 -4.27 -30.34 -0.66
N PRO A 175 -3.99 -30.64 0.62
CA PRO A 175 -4.84 -31.50 1.42
C PRO A 175 -6.12 -30.79 1.90
N GLY A 176 -6.19 -29.45 1.88
CA GLY A 176 -7.10 -28.70 2.74
C GLY A 176 -7.82 -27.49 2.15
N CYS A 177 -7.46 -27.04 0.94
CA CYS A 177 -8.01 -25.79 0.39
C CYS A 177 -9.32 -25.97 -0.37
N GLU A 178 -10.34 -25.23 0.03
CA GLU A 178 -11.74 -25.61 -0.26
C GLU A 178 -12.48 -24.54 -1.06
N SER A 179 -11.92 -23.32 -1.08
CA SER A 179 -12.52 -22.19 -1.77
C SER A 179 -12.87 -22.57 -3.21
N PRO A 180 -14.09 -22.26 -3.66
CA PRO A 180 -14.49 -22.44 -5.05
C PRO A 180 -13.63 -21.65 -6.04
N SER A 181 -13.05 -20.51 -5.61
CA SER A 181 -12.20 -19.67 -6.47
C SER A 181 -10.90 -20.36 -6.93
N LEU A 182 -10.43 -21.36 -6.19
CA LEU A 182 -9.21 -22.11 -6.52
C LEU A 182 -9.41 -23.10 -7.68
N SER A 183 -10.66 -23.31 -8.10
CA SER A 183 -11.00 -24.10 -9.28
C SER A 183 -10.76 -23.34 -10.60
N ASP A 184 -10.45 -22.03 -10.55
CA ASP A 184 -10.14 -21.24 -11.74
C ASP A 184 -8.78 -21.64 -12.34
N ARG A 185 -8.84 -22.44 -13.40
CA ARG A 185 -7.65 -22.94 -14.11
C ARG A 185 -6.94 -21.89 -14.96
N ALA A 186 -7.57 -20.75 -15.26
CA ALA A 186 -6.87 -19.65 -15.93
C ALA A 186 -5.80 -19.06 -14.99
N ARG A 187 -6.08 -19.03 -13.69
CA ARG A 187 -5.16 -18.54 -12.67
C ARG A 187 -4.31 -19.65 -12.04
N TYR A 188 -4.92 -20.78 -11.69
CA TYR A 188 -4.27 -21.89 -10.98
C TYR A 188 -4.21 -23.17 -11.85
N PRO A 189 -3.44 -23.19 -12.95
CA PRO A 189 -3.48 -24.28 -13.93
C PRO A 189 -3.00 -25.64 -13.41
N TYR A 190 -2.11 -25.67 -12.41
CA TYR A 190 -1.45 -26.89 -11.93
C TYR A 190 -1.69 -27.19 -10.44
N LEU A 191 -2.77 -26.65 -9.86
CA LEU A 191 -3.19 -26.95 -8.50
C LEU A 191 -4.11 -28.17 -8.50
N THR A 192 -3.84 -29.20 -7.71
CA THR A 192 -4.85 -30.22 -7.41
C THR A 192 -5.11 -30.29 -5.92
N ARG A 193 -6.27 -30.79 -5.52
CA ARG A 193 -6.64 -30.87 -4.10
C ARG A 193 -7.31 -32.19 -3.73
N MET A 194 -7.00 -32.67 -2.53
CA MET A 194 -7.59 -33.90 -1.98
C MET A 194 -8.87 -33.63 -1.20
N THR A 195 -9.07 -32.42 -0.68
CA THR A 195 -10.37 -32.03 -0.13
C THR A 195 -11.30 -31.59 -1.27
N PRO A 196 -12.60 -31.90 -1.18
CA PRO A 196 -13.59 -31.41 -2.14
C PRO A 196 -13.80 -29.90 -1.99
N SER A 197 -14.13 -29.22 -3.08
CA SER A 197 -14.56 -27.81 -3.04
C SER A 197 -15.78 -27.62 -2.13
N ASP A 198 -15.91 -26.43 -1.53
CA ASP A 198 -17.13 -26.02 -0.84
C ASP A 198 -18.38 -26.10 -1.72
N ARG A 199 -18.23 -26.00 -3.06
CA ARG A 199 -19.32 -26.26 -4.02
C ARG A 199 -19.96 -27.64 -3.82
N PHE A 200 -19.15 -28.65 -3.53
CA PHE A 200 -19.64 -30.01 -3.32
C PHE A 200 -20.25 -30.19 -1.94
N LYS A 201 -19.85 -29.41 -0.93
CA LYS A 201 -20.38 -29.50 0.44
C LYS A 201 -21.79 -28.94 0.59
N VAL A 202 -22.11 -27.87 -0.14
CA VAL A 202 -23.45 -27.26 -0.13
C VAL A 202 -24.44 -28.03 -1.00
N ARG A 203 -23.93 -28.87 -1.92
CA ARG A 203 -24.75 -29.59 -2.91
C ARG A 203 -25.74 -30.61 -2.31
N PRO A 204 -25.37 -31.45 -1.32
CA PRO A 204 -26.33 -32.33 -0.66
C PRO A 204 -27.51 -31.57 -0.05
N VAL A 205 -27.26 -30.41 0.56
CA VAL A 205 -28.32 -29.57 1.13
C VAL A 205 -29.28 -29.08 0.04
N TYR A 206 -28.74 -28.56 -1.06
CA TYR A 206 -29.52 -28.14 -2.22
C TYR A 206 -30.38 -29.29 -2.80
N GLU A 207 -29.78 -30.47 -3.00
CA GLU A 207 -30.48 -31.64 -3.56
C GLU A 207 -31.56 -32.17 -2.61
N ILE A 208 -31.32 -32.18 -1.30
CA ILE A 208 -32.31 -32.57 -0.30
C ILE A 208 -33.47 -31.58 -0.27
N MET A 209 -33.21 -30.26 -0.27
CA MET A 209 -34.26 -29.25 -0.30
C MET A 209 -35.15 -29.39 -1.54
N ARG A 210 -34.54 -29.68 -2.70
CA ARG A 210 -35.25 -29.92 -3.95
C ARG A 210 -36.05 -31.23 -3.94
N MET A 211 -35.50 -32.29 -3.33
CA MET A 211 -36.18 -33.58 -3.17
C MET A 211 -37.50 -33.44 -2.40
N PHE A 212 -37.51 -32.63 -1.34
CA PHE A 212 -38.71 -32.36 -0.53
C PHE A 212 -39.62 -31.26 -1.11
N ASN A 213 -39.28 -30.73 -2.29
CA ASN A 213 -40.01 -29.67 -2.97
C ASN A 213 -40.17 -28.39 -2.10
N PHE A 214 -39.16 -28.06 -1.30
CA PHE A 214 -39.13 -26.79 -0.56
C PHE A 214 -38.85 -25.63 -1.52
N LYS A 215 -39.66 -24.58 -1.47
CA LYS A 215 -39.51 -23.42 -2.37
C LYS A 215 -39.00 -22.18 -1.66
N ARG A 216 -39.32 -22.03 -0.37
CA ARG A 216 -39.03 -20.85 0.44
C ARG A 216 -37.93 -21.20 1.43
N VAL A 217 -36.78 -20.53 1.34
CA VAL A 217 -35.58 -20.89 2.12
C VAL A 217 -34.90 -19.67 2.73
N GLY A 218 -34.27 -19.83 3.90
CA GLY A 218 -33.35 -18.85 4.49
C GLY A 218 -31.88 -19.29 4.35
N ILE A 219 -30.97 -18.32 4.24
CA ILE A 219 -29.53 -18.55 4.08
C ILE A 219 -28.75 -17.69 5.08
N LEU A 220 -27.95 -18.33 5.94
CA LEU A 220 -27.15 -17.68 6.97
C LEU A 220 -25.67 -18.05 6.79
N ASP A 221 -24.74 -17.09 6.81
CA ASP A 221 -23.29 -17.34 6.70
C ASP A 221 -22.46 -16.60 7.77
N GLY A 222 -21.17 -16.93 7.86
CA GLY A 222 -20.25 -16.43 8.89
C GLY A 222 -19.16 -15.50 8.34
N PRO A 223 -17.96 -15.45 8.98
CA PRO A 223 -16.85 -14.61 8.53
C PRO A 223 -16.28 -15.04 7.15
N VAL A 224 -15.33 -14.24 6.63
CA VAL A 224 -14.86 -14.20 5.23
C VAL A 224 -14.63 -15.56 4.55
N TYR A 225 -14.12 -16.57 5.26
CA TYR A 225 -13.85 -17.89 4.66
C TYR A 225 -15.11 -18.72 4.36
N THR A 226 -16.26 -18.39 4.94
CA THR A 226 -17.55 -19.06 4.70
C THR A 226 -18.34 -18.47 3.53
N ALA A 227 -17.97 -17.26 3.09
CA ALA A 227 -18.66 -16.53 2.02
C ALA A 227 -18.64 -17.29 0.68
N GLY A 228 -17.57 -18.04 0.40
CA GLY A 228 -17.45 -18.84 -0.82
C GLY A 228 -18.51 -19.93 -0.94
N ALA A 229 -18.85 -20.59 0.16
CA ALA A 229 -19.88 -21.62 0.19
C ALA A 229 -21.30 -21.04 0.06
N LYS A 230 -21.58 -19.90 0.71
CA LYS A 230 -22.85 -19.17 0.52
C LYS A 230 -23.03 -18.72 -0.92
N ALA A 231 -21.98 -18.13 -1.51
CA ALA A 231 -22.02 -17.69 -2.90
C ALA A 231 -22.30 -18.87 -3.84
N ALA A 232 -21.63 -20.01 -3.64
CA ALA A 232 -21.89 -21.23 -4.41
C ALA A 232 -23.31 -21.76 -4.23
N PHE A 233 -23.88 -21.75 -3.02
CA PHE A 233 -25.26 -22.18 -2.80
C PHE A 233 -26.27 -21.25 -3.49
N ARG A 234 -26.06 -19.93 -3.39
CA ARG A 234 -26.88 -18.93 -4.07
C ARG A 234 -26.84 -19.08 -5.59
N GLU A 235 -25.64 -19.29 -6.15
CA GLU A 235 -25.42 -19.55 -7.57
C GLU A 235 -26.29 -20.73 -8.05
N LEU A 236 -26.34 -21.83 -7.28
CA LEU A 236 -27.19 -22.98 -7.62
C LEU A 236 -28.69 -22.64 -7.66
N LEU A 237 -29.18 -21.82 -6.72
CA LEU A 237 -30.58 -21.39 -6.70
C LEU A 237 -30.90 -20.47 -7.89
N GLU A 238 -30.01 -19.50 -8.16
CA GLU A 238 -30.17 -18.54 -9.26
C GLU A 238 -30.13 -19.23 -10.63
N LEU A 239 -29.27 -20.24 -10.80
CA LEU A 239 -29.23 -21.06 -12.02
C LEU A 239 -30.54 -21.80 -12.27
N ASP A 240 -31.17 -22.36 -11.23
CA ASP A 240 -32.47 -23.03 -11.36
C ASP A 240 -33.59 -22.04 -11.74
N VAL A 241 -33.59 -20.86 -11.13
CA VAL A 241 -34.56 -19.79 -11.43
C VAL A 241 -34.37 -19.28 -12.85
N ALA A 242 -33.13 -19.04 -13.27
CA ALA A 242 -32.80 -18.59 -14.62
C ALA A 242 -33.13 -19.63 -15.69
N ALA A 243 -32.91 -20.91 -15.40
CA ALA A 243 -33.27 -22.03 -16.27
C ALA A 243 -34.78 -22.35 -16.26
N GLY A 244 -35.54 -21.76 -15.33
CA GLY A 244 -36.97 -22.07 -15.15
C GLY A 244 -37.23 -23.50 -14.69
N THR A 245 -36.23 -24.19 -14.14
CA THR A 245 -36.32 -25.60 -13.71
C THR A 245 -36.93 -25.73 -12.33
N TYR A 246 -36.78 -24.72 -11.46
CA TYR A 246 -37.32 -24.70 -10.11
C TYR A 246 -37.49 -23.27 -9.59
N ASP A 247 -38.55 -23.03 -8.82
CA ASP A 247 -38.96 -21.69 -8.36
C ASP A 247 -38.55 -21.48 -6.89
N TRP A 248 -37.35 -20.92 -6.69
CA TRP A 248 -36.79 -20.64 -5.38
C TRP A 248 -37.16 -19.23 -4.89
N THR A 249 -37.44 -19.08 -3.59
CA THR A 249 -37.66 -17.80 -2.91
C THR A 249 -36.78 -17.72 -1.66
N ILE A 250 -35.88 -16.73 -1.61
CA ILE A 250 -35.03 -16.50 -0.44
C ILE A 250 -35.76 -15.57 0.54
N LEU A 251 -36.11 -16.07 1.73
CA LEU A 251 -36.83 -15.31 2.76
C LEU A 251 -35.89 -14.53 3.67
N VAL A 252 -34.70 -15.06 3.95
CA VAL A 252 -33.69 -14.47 4.84
C VAL A 252 -32.31 -14.67 4.22
N ASP A 253 -31.49 -13.62 4.22
CA ASP A 253 -30.10 -13.64 3.76
C ASP A 253 -29.24 -12.77 4.69
N ARG A 254 -28.48 -13.40 5.61
CA ARG A 254 -27.74 -12.69 6.67
C ARG A 254 -26.37 -13.29 6.92
N THR A 255 -25.44 -12.44 7.34
CA THR A 255 -24.10 -12.81 7.79
C THR A 255 -23.99 -12.56 9.28
N VAL A 256 -23.55 -13.57 10.03
CA VAL A 256 -23.50 -13.59 11.49
C VAL A 256 -22.03 -13.59 11.92
N ARG A 257 -21.61 -12.55 12.65
CA ARG A 257 -20.21 -12.43 13.15
C ARG A 257 -20.15 -12.31 14.66
N SER A 258 -21.24 -11.90 15.29
CA SER A 258 -21.36 -11.69 16.73
C SER A 258 -22.64 -12.31 17.30
N LEU A 259 -22.74 -12.37 18.63
CA LEU A 259 -23.96 -12.79 19.33
C LEU A 259 -25.14 -11.84 19.07
N GLU A 260 -24.88 -10.55 18.87
CA GLU A 260 -25.91 -9.54 18.54
C GLU A 260 -26.49 -9.77 17.14
N ASP A 261 -25.61 -10.06 16.16
CA ASP A 261 -26.03 -10.45 14.81
C ASP A 261 -26.87 -11.73 14.86
N ALA A 262 -26.50 -12.68 15.71
CA ALA A 262 -27.23 -13.93 15.86
C ALA A 262 -28.65 -13.70 16.40
N SER A 263 -28.78 -12.82 17.40
CA SER A 263 -30.07 -12.45 18.00
C SER A 263 -30.99 -11.77 16.98
N SER A 264 -30.50 -10.74 16.29
CA SER A 264 -31.27 -10.01 15.28
C SER A 264 -31.66 -10.91 14.09
N THR A 265 -30.76 -11.78 13.65
CA THR A 265 -31.02 -12.75 12.59
C THR A 265 -32.14 -13.72 13.00
N ALA A 266 -32.13 -14.22 14.24
CA ALA A 266 -33.18 -15.12 14.73
C ALA A 266 -34.56 -14.43 14.81
N GLU A 267 -34.61 -13.13 15.15
CA GLU A 267 -35.85 -12.34 15.11
C GLU A 267 -36.41 -12.22 13.70
N GLU A 268 -35.53 -12.00 12.71
CA GLU A 268 -35.96 -11.91 11.31
C GLU A 268 -36.48 -13.25 10.77
N VAL A 269 -35.82 -14.36 11.10
CA VAL A 269 -36.29 -15.70 10.69
C VAL A 269 -37.67 -15.99 11.28
N LEU A 270 -37.88 -15.65 12.56
CA LEU A 270 -39.18 -15.81 13.23
C LEU A 270 -40.25 -14.91 12.60
N ALA A 271 -39.93 -13.64 12.34
CA ALA A 271 -40.88 -12.67 11.78
C ALA A 271 -41.30 -13.01 10.34
N ARG A 272 -40.40 -13.59 9.55
CA ARG A 272 -40.67 -13.98 8.15
C ARG A 272 -41.20 -15.41 8.00
N ASP A 273 -41.42 -16.10 9.12
CA ASP A 273 -41.83 -17.51 9.19
C ASP A 273 -40.97 -18.43 8.29
N SER A 274 -39.65 -18.18 8.26
CA SER A 274 -38.74 -18.97 7.44
C SER A 274 -38.48 -20.32 8.11
N LYS A 275 -39.27 -21.32 7.73
CA LYS A 275 -39.23 -22.67 8.32
C LYS A 275 -38.05 -23.53 7.88
N ILE A 276 -37.55 -23.31 6.67
CA ILE A 276 -36.47 -24.11 6.06
C ILE A 276 -35.25 -23.23 5.87
N ASN A 277 -34.14 -23.53 6.54
CA ASN A 277 -32.97 -22.64 6.54
C ASN A 277 -31.65 -23.41 6.38
N MET A 278 -30.72 -22.84 5.62
CA MET A 278 -29.35 -23.28 5.49
C MET A 278 -28.41 -22.35 6.24
N MET A 279 -27.48 -22.94 6.99
CA MET A 279 -26.44 -22.27 7.74
C MET A 279 -25.06 -22.69 7.25
N VAL A 280 -24.20 -21.70 7.05
CA VAL A 280 -22.82 -21.82 6.58
C VAL A 280 -21.95 -21.11 7.61
N LEU A 281 -21.98 -21.65 8.83
CA LEU A 281 -21.44 -20.99 10.02
C LEU A 281 -20.30 -21.81 10.67
N PRO A 282 -19.29 -21.14 11.23
CA PRO A 282 -18.32 -21.77 12.13
C PRO A 282 -19.04 -22.33 13.36
N GLU A 283 -18.40 -23.26 14.07
CA GLU A 283 -19.03 -24.02 15.14
C GLU A 283 -19.50 -23.13 16.30
N TYR A 284 -18.66 -22.21 16.81
CA TYR A 284 -19.04 -21.30 17.91
C TYR A 284 -20.15 -20.32 17.51
N THR A 285 -20.06 -19.73 16.32
CA THR A 285 -21.10 -18.82 15.80
C THR A 285 -22.41 -19.56 15.53
N GLY A 286 -22.31 -20.81 15.07
CA GLY A 286 -23.41 -21.72 14.92
C GLY A 286 -24.10 -22.04 16.25
N MET A 287 -23.32 -22.25 17.31
CA MET A 287 -23.87 -22.45 18.66
C MET A 287 -24.63 -21.21 19.14
N TRP A 288 -24.13 -19.99 18.89
CA TRP A 288 -24.90 -18.77 19.17
C TRP A 288 -26.23 -18.75 18.42
N MET A 289 -26.28 -19.13 17.14
CA MET A 289 -27.54 -19.21 16.40
C MET A 289 -28.51 -20.25 16.99
N VAL A 290 -28.04 -21.47 17.28
CA VAL A 290 -28.87 -22.52 17.90
C VAL A 290 -29.39 -22.08 19.28
N CYS A 291 -28.57 -21.35 20.05
CA CYS A 291 -28.94 -20.70 21.32
C CYS A 291 -30.14 -19.76 21.10
N GLN A 292 -30.07 -18.90 20.09
CA GLN A 292 -31.15 -17.96 19.77
C GLN A 292 -32.43 -18.64 19.26
N PHE A 293 -32.32 -19.79 18.57
CA PHE A 293 -33.47 -20.57 18.13
C PHE A 293 -34.24 -21.15 19.33
N PHE A 294 -33.52 -21.67 20.32
CA PHE A 294 -34.15 -22.15 21.55
C PHE A 294 -34.90 -21.04 22.27
N LEU A 295 -34.24 -19.89 22.49
CA LEU A 295 -34.83 -18.74 23.19
C LEU A 295 -36.10 -18.20 22.54
N ARG A 296 -36.28 -18.41 21.24
CA ARG A 296 -37.44 -17.98 20.44
C ARG A 296 -38.40 -19.11 20.08
N ASN A 297 -38.24 -20.29 20.69
CA ASN A 297 -39.07 -21.47 20.48
C ASN A 297 -39.14 -21.92 19.00
N MET A 298 -38.05 -21.74 18.26
CA MET A 298 -37.90 -22.16 16.86
C MET A 298 -37.44 -23.61 16.78
N LEU A 299 -38.27 -24.51 17.29
CA LEU A 299 -37.93 -25.91 17.50
C LEU A 299 -38.41 -26.82 16.36
N PRO A 300 -37.76 -27.97 16.15
CA PRO A 300 -38.26 -29.01 15.26
C PRO A 300 -39.60 -29.60 15.77
N PRO A 301 -40.47 -30.08 14.86
CA PRO A 301 -40.23 -30.26 13.44
C PRO A 301 -40.66 -29.05 12.59
N ASP A 302 -41.20 -28.00 13.21
CA ASP A 302 -41.74 -26.82 12.52
C ASP A 302 -40.65 -25.96 11.88
N TYR A 303 -39.45 -25.96 12.46
CA TYR A 303 -38.25 -25.36 11.88
C TYR A 303 -37.22 -26.44 11.57
N VAL A 304 -36.71 -26.42 10.34
CA VAL A 304 -35.70 -27.34 9.83
C VAL A 304 -34.44 -26.57 9.48
N TRP A 305 -33.32 -27.07 10.00
CA TRP A 305 -32.02 -26.46 9.88
C TRP A 305 -31.05 -27.39 9.17
N PHE A 306 -30.38 -26.85 8.16
CA PHE A 306 -29.29 -27.50 7.45
C PHE A 306 -27.99 -26.75 7.72
N VAL A 307 -26.90 -27.47 7.88
CA VAL A 307 -25.56 -26.92 8.09
C VAL A 307 -24.63 -27.48 7.03
N SER A 308 -23.91 -26.60 6.34
CA SER A 308 -22.73 -26.98 5.57
C SER A 308 -21.50 -26.74 6.43
N ALA A 309 -20.89 -27.79 6.96
CA ALA A 309 -19.85 -27.70 7.99
C ALA A 309 -18.44 -27.45 7.43
N PHE A 310 -17.67 -26.61 8.15
CA PHE A 310 -16.24 -26.36 7.91
C PHE A 310 -15.32 -27.13 8.88
N GLY A 311 -15.84 -27.64 9.99
CA GLY A 311 -15.08 -28.37 11.03
C GLY A 311 -15.94 -29.32 11.87
N ASN A 312 -15.69 -29.41 13.17
CA ASN A 312 -16.20 -30.45 14.08
C ASN A 312 -17.60 -30.11 14.63
N TRP A 313 -18.54 -29.75 13.76
CA TRP A 313 -19.96 -29.60 14.13
C TRP A 313 -20.56 -30.88 14.73
N VAL A 314 -19.84 -32.00 14.63
CA VAL A 314 -20.37 -33.35 14.70
C VAL A 314 -19.90 -34.10 15.96
N ASP A 315 -18.80 -33.65 16.58
CA ASP A 315 -18.17 -34.29 17.73
C ASP A 315 -18.14 -33.34 18.93
N GLY A 316 -18.63 -33.78 20.10
CA GLY A 316 -18.54 -33.02 21.34
C GLY A 316 -19.47 -31.80 21.45
N VAL A 317 -20.65 -31.81 20.81
CA VAL A 317 -21.63 -30.69 20.88
C VAL A 317 -21.85 -30.24 22.32
N ALA A 318 -22.01 -31.17 23.27
CA ALA A 318 -22.20 -30.87 24.69
C ALA A 318 -21.00 -30.19 25.36
N ASP A 319 -19.77 -30.55 24.99
CA ASP A 319 -18.53 -29.94 25.49
C ASP A 319 -18.35 -28.55 24.88
N MET A 320 -18.65 -28.40 23.59
CA MET A 320 -18.69 -27.10 22.91
C MET A 320 -19.70 -26.15 23.54
N VAL A 321 -20.86 -26.65 24.01
CA VAL A 321 -21.81 -25.84 24.79
C VAL A 321 -21.18 -25.33 26.09
N ALA A 322 -20.46 -26.17 26.82
CA ALA A 322 -19.85 -25.81 28.10
C ALA A 322 -18.73 -24.77 27.95
N GLU A 323 -18.08 -24.73 26.78
CA GLU A 323 -16.96 -23.85 26.48
C GLU A 323 -17.35 -22.59 25.70
N THR A 324 -18.58 -22.46 25.18
CA THR A 324 -18.98 -21.29 24.39
C THR A 324 -19.17 -20.07 25.32
N PRO A 325 -18.27 -19.06 25.27
CA PRO A 325 -18.46 -17.86 26.06
C PRO A 325 -19.73 -17.12 25.61
N GLU A 326 -20.43 -16.51 26.57
CA GLU A 326 -21.54 -15.58 26.33
C GLU A 326 -22.87 -16.17 25.79
N CYS A 327 -23.01 -17.49 25.58
CA CYS A 327 -24.34 -18.08 25.29
C CYS A 327 -25.14 -18.31 26.60
N PRO A 328 -26.39 -17.80 26.71
CA PRO A 328 -27.22 -17.96 27.91
C PRO A 328 -27.96 -19.31 28.02
N CYS A 329 -27.84 -20.22 27.04
CA CYS A 329 -28.55 -21.51 27.05
C CYS A 329 -27.72 -22.64 27.69
N THR A 330 -28.41 -23.64 28.25
CA THR A 330 -27.79 -24.87 28.75
C THR A 330 -27.58 -25.90 27.63
N ALA A 331 -26.76 -26.93 27.89
CA ALA A 331 -26.54 -28.05 26.95
C ALA A 331 -27.84 -28.71 26.52
N ASP A 332 -28.75 -29.02 27.45
CA ASP A 332 -30.04 -29.64 27.13
C ASP A 332 -30.90 -28.77 26.20
N GLN A 333 -30.84 -27.44 26.37
CA GLN A 333 -31.60 -26.48 25.56
C GLN A 333 -31.06 -26.40 24.13
N LEU A 334 -29.74 -26.38 23.96
CA LEU A 334 -29.11 -26.41 22.63
C LEU A 334 -29.36 -27.74 21.92
N LEU A 335 -29.31 -28.86 22.65
CA LEU A 335 -29.63 -30.18 22.12
C LEU A 335 -31.10 -30.29 21.68
N GLN A 336 -32.02 -29.61 22.36
CA GLN A 336 -33.43 -29.56 21.99
C GLN A 336 -33.67 -28.71 20.72
N ALA A 337 -32.97 -27.58 20.57
CA ALA A 337 -33.07 -26.75 19.36
C ALA A 337 -32.35 -27.34 18.15
N GLY A 338 -31.24 -28.06 18.38
CA GLY A 338 -30.48 -28.76 17.35
C GLY A 338 -31.07 -30.12 16.94
N ALA A 339 -32.18 -30.55 17.53
CA ALA A 339 -32.79 -31.83 17.19
C ALA A 339 -33.24 -31.87 15.71
N GLY A 340 -32.94 -32.95 14.99
CA GLY A 340 -33.24 -33.05 13.55
C GLY A 340 -32.36 -32.20 12.63
N LEU A 341 -31.42 -31.40 13.16
CA LEU A 341 -30.40 -30.65 12.41
C LEU A 341 -29.60 -31.59 11.51
N MET A 342 -29.48 -31.23 10.24
CA MET A 342 -28.68 -31.98 9.28
C MET A 342 -27.37 -31.25 8.99
N VAL A 343 -26.27 -31.98 8.99
CA VAL A 343 -24.94 -31.47 8.67
C VAL A 343 -24.42 -32.20 7.44
N SER A 344 -23.98 -31.44 6.43
CA SER A 344 -23.21 -31.93 5.29
C SER A 344 -21.75 -31.50 5.47
N GLY A 345 -20.80 -32.42 5.29
CA GLY A 345 -19.38 -32.11 5.45
C GLY A 345 -18.45 -33.18 4.89
N ARG A 346 -17.16 -33.02 5.21
CA ARG A 346 -16.07 -33.92 4.78
C ARG A 346 -16.35 -35.35 5.24
N SER A 347 -15.95 -36.31 4.41
CA SER A 347 -15.81 -37.68 4.89
C SER A 347 -14.65 -37.72 5.90
N PRO A 348 -14.86 -38.27 7.11
CA PRO A 348 -13.77 -38.57 8.04
C PRO A 348 -12.93 -39.74 7.53
N ILE A 349 -11.87 -40.08 8.28
CA ILE A 349 -11.12 -41.33 8.11
C ILE A 349 -12.10 -42.52 8.15
N GLN A 350 -12.14 -43.30 7.07
CA GLN A 350 -13.07 -44.42 6.94
C GLN A 350 -12.55 -45.64 7.69
N ARG A 351 -13.36 -46.23 8.57
CA ARG A 351 -13.04 -47.48 9.28
C ARG A 351 -13.64 -48.70 8.58
N LEU A 352 -13.10 -49.02 7.40
CA LEU A 352 -13.56 -50.14 6.58
C LEU A 352 -12.47 -51.22 6.49
N ASN A 353 -12.90 -52.48 6.36
CA ASN A 353 -12.00 -53.61 6.06
C ASN A 353 -11.47 -53.59 4.61
N SER A 354 -11.96 -52.68 3.78
CA SER A 354 -11.46 -52.50 2.43
C SER A 354 -9.99 -52.04 2.46
N PRO A 355 -9.14 -52.51 1.54
CA PRO A 355 -7.77 -52.04 1.45
C PRO A 355 -7.72 -50.64 0.82
N HIS A 356 -6.78 -49.81 1.29
CA HIS A 356 -6.37 -48.60 0.60
C HIS A 356 -5.78 -48.96 -0.77
N GLY A 357 -6.20 -48.26 -1.82
CA GLY A 357 -5.93 -48.65 -3.20
C GLY A 357 -4.46 -48.63 -3.62
N LEU A 358 -3.61 -47.84 -2.95
CA LEU A 358 -2.17 -47.78 -3.21
C LEU A 358 -1.35 -48.56 -2.17
N SER A 359 -1.44 -48.19 -0.88
CA SER A 359 -0.73 -48.90 0.20
C SER A 359 -1.14 -50.36 0.41
N GLY A 360 -2.34 -50.78 0.00
CA GLY A 360 -2.85 -52.14 0.19
C GLY A 360 -3.23 -52.49 1.64
N ARG A 361 -2.99 -51.59 2.60
CA ARG A 361 -3.37 -51.77 4.00
C ARG A 361 -4.88 -51.60 4.19
N PRO A 362 -5.54 -52.40 5.05
CA PRO A 362 -6.93 -52.15 5.44
C PRO A 362 -7.10 -50.76 6.05
N LEU A 363 -8.17 -50.04 5.67
CA LEU A 363 -8.40 -48.67 6.17
C LEU A 363 -8.58 -48.63 7.69
N ILE A 364 -9.22 -49.65 8.25
CA ILE A 364 -9.39 -49.79 9.71
C ILE A 364 -8.05 -49.89 10.45
N ASP A 365 -7.06 -50.61 9.91
CA ASP A 365 -5.76 -50.76 10.55
C ASP A 365 -4.99 -49.43 10.54
N ILE A 366 -5.13 -48.65 9.47
CA ILE A 366 -4.53 -47.31 9.36
C ILE A 366 -5.18 -46.37 10.39
N ALA A 367 -6.51 -46.40 10.51
CA ALA A 367 -7.27 -45.57 11.42
C ALA A 367 -6.95 -45.88 12.89
N ASP A 368 -6.92 -47.16 13.28
CA ASP A 368 -6.66 -47.57 14.66
C ASP A 368 -5.20 -47.28 15.07
N GLU A 369 -4.26 -47.41 14.14
CA GLU A 369 -2.86 -47.04 14.39
C GLU A 369 -2.70 -45.52 14.52
N TYR A 370 -3.43 -44.74 13.73
CA TYR A 370 -3.44 -43.28 13.86
C TYR A 370 -3.94 -42.84 15.24
N ASP A 371 -5.07 -43.39 15.71
CA ASP A 371 -5.62 -43.07 17.03
C ASP A 371 -4.57 -43.29 18.13
N LEU A 372 -3.88 -44.43 18.08
CA LEU A 372 -2.84 -44.78 19.05
C LEU A 372 -1.66 -43.80 19.00
N ARG A 373 -1.14 -43.50 17.81
CA ARG A 373 0.04 -42.64 17.66
C ARG A 373 -0.27 -41.17 17.97
N CYS A 374 -1.45 -40.69 17.61
CA CYS A 374 -1.88 -39.34 17.90
C CYS A 374 -2.03 -39.11 19.42
N GLN A 375 -2.62 -40.06 20.15
CA GLN A 375 -2.72 -39.98 21.62
C GLN A 375 -1.34 -39.94 22.30
N GLN A 376 -0.37 -40.70 21.78
CA GLN A 376 1.01 -40.70 22.26
C GLN A 376 1.73 -39.38 21.97
N PHE A 377 1.47 -38.76 20.81
CA PHE A 377 2.07 -37.48 20.40
C PHE A 377 1.63 -36.32 21.31
N GLY A 378 0.39 -36.32 21.78
CA GLY A 378 -0.16 -35.27 22.67
C GLY A 378 0.06 -35.48 24.18
N ASN A 379 1.01 -36.31 24.62
CA ASN A 379 1.19 -36.70 26.04
C ASN A 379 -0.11 -37.20 26.73
N GLY A 380 -1.05 -37.79 25.97
CA GLY A 380 -2.35 -38.24 26.49
C GLY A 380 -3.34 -37.14 26.87
N GLN A 381 -3.09 -35.88 26.50
CA GLN A 381 -3.97 -34.73 26.79
C GLN A 381 -4.69 -34.14 25.56
N GLY A 382 -4.35 -34.57 24.33
CA GLY A 382 -4.92 -34.03 23.10
C GLY A 382 -6.06 -34.86 22.51
N ALA A 383 -7.09 -34.21 21.97
CA ALA A 383 -8.11 -34.83 21.12
C ALA A 383 -7.57 -35.00 19.69
N CYS A 384 -7.70 -36.19 19.11
CA CYS A 384 -7.26 -36.49 17.75
C CYS A 384 -8.29 -36.05 16.70
N ASP A 385 -7.86 -35.32 15.68
CA ASP A 385 -8.70 -34.94 14.55
C ASP A 385 -8.76 -36.06 13.51
N VAL A 386 -9.91 -36.70 13.39
CA VAL A 386 -10.18 -37.77 12.41
C VAL A 386 -10.93 -37.27 11.16
N LEU A 387 -11.27 -35.97 11.11
CA LEU A 387 -12.05 -35.36 10.05
C LEU A 387 -11.16 -34.73 8.98
N TRP A 388 -10.05 -34.09 9.37
CA TRP A 388 -9.15 -33.38 8.45
C TRP A 388 -7.86 -34.12 8.11
N THR A 389 -7.29 -34.85 9.07
CA THR A 389 -5.92 -35.37 8.97
C THR A 389 -5.78 -36.45 7.89
N GLY A 390 -6.84 -37.23 7.63
CA GLY A 390 -6.86 -38.25 6.57
C GLY A 390 -6.55 -37.70 5.17
N TYR A 391 -6.89 -36.43 4.90
CA TYR A 391 -6.60 -35.82 3.60
C TYR A 391 -5.10 -35.57 3.37
N PHE A 392 -4.31 -35.42 4.43
CA PHE A 392 -2.85 -35.32 4.33
C PHE A 392 -2.21 -36.68 3.97
N TYR A 393 -2.70 -37.76 4.58
CA TYR A 393 -2.29 -39.13 4.23
C TYR A 393 -2.56 -39.42 2.74
N ASP A 394 -3.80 -39.14 2.32
CA ASP A 394 -4.23 -39.34 0.94
C ASP A 394 -3.42 -38.47 -0.03
N SER A 395 -3.08 -37.23 0.35
CA SER A 395 -2.27 -36.32 -0.48
C SER A 395 -0.85 -36.84 -0.71
N LEU A 396 -0.20 -37.37 0.32
CA LEU A 396 1.16 -37.89 0.21
C LEU A 396 1.18 -39.18 -0.63
N TRP A 397 0.22 -40.09 -0.42
CA TRP A 397 0.07 -41.28 -1.25
C TRP A 397 -0.29 -40.95 -2.70
N HIS A 398 -1.11 -39.91 -2.92
CA HIS A 398 -1.44 -39.43 -4.26
C HIS A 398 -0.19 -38.93 -5.00
N LEU A 399 0.62 -38.08 -4.34
CA LEU A 399 1.92 -37.64 -4.89
C LEU A 399 2.86 -38.81 -5.16
N ALA A 400 2.95 -39.78 -4.24
CA ALA A 400 3.79 -40.96 -4.43
C ALA A 400 3.32 -41.82 -5.62
N GLY A 401 2.01 -41.99 -5.82
CA GLY A 401 1.43 -42.69 -6.97
C GLY A 401 1.74 -42.01 -8.30
N ILE A 402 1.61 -40.68 -8.35
CA ILE A 402 1.95 -39.89 -9.56
C ILE A 402 3.44 -40.02 -9.86
N LEU A 403 4.30 -39.85 -8.85
CA LEU A 403 5.75 -39.96 -9.01
C LEU A 403 6.18 -41.37 -9.40
N HIS A 404 5.52 -42.41 -8.88
CA HIS A 404 5.77 -43.79 -9.30
C HIS A 404 5.50 -43.96 -10.79
N THR A 405 4.32 -43.51 -11.23
CA THR A 405 3.93 -43.59 -12.65
C THR A 405 4.92 -42.82 -13.53
N TYR A 406 5.31 -41.61 -13.13
CA TYR A 406 6.17 -40.74 -13.93
C TYR A 406 7.64 -41.21 -13.96
N LEU A 407 8.22 -41.60 -12.81
CA LEU A 407 9.63 -41.98 -12.70
C LEU A 407 9.87 -43.44 -13.07
N ILE A 408 9.00 -44.34 -12.62
CA ILE A 408 9.19 -45.79 -12.74
C ILE A 408 8.50 -46.33 -14.00
N GLU A 409 7.19 -46.12 -14.14
CA GLU A 409 6.43 -46.71 -15.25
C GLU A 409 6.75 -46.05 -16.59
N GLN A 410 6.85 -44.72 -16.61
CA GLN A 410 7.26 -43.94 -17.78
C GLN A 410 8.78 -43.83 -17.94
N ASN A 411 9.55 -44.32 -16.96
CA ASN A 411 11.01 -44.39 -16.98
C ASN A 411 11.70 -43.01 -17.21
N ASN A 412 11.16 -41.95 -16.60
CA ASN A 412 11.79 -40.63 -16.62
C ASN A 412 12.83 -40.49 -15.49
N PRO A 413 13.98 -39.84 -15.72
CA PRO A 413 14.98 -39.63 -14.68
C PRO A 413 14.49 -38.58 -13.65
N LEU A 414 14.92 -38.70 -12.39
CA LEU A 414 14.58 -37.75 -11.32
C LEU A 414 14.98 -36.31 -11.65
N SER A 415 16.07 -36.11 -12.39
CA SER A 415 16.54 -34.80 -12.85
C SER A 415 15.64 -34.12 -13.88
N SER A 416 14.63 -34.81 -14.42
CA SER A 416 13.65 -34.21 -15.34
C SER A 416 12.57 -33.38 -14.62
N LEU A 417 12.43 -33.57 -13.30
CA LEU A 417 11.48 -32.82 -12.48
C LEU A 417 11.91 -31.34 -12.35
N GLY A 418 10.93 -30.44 -12.34
CA GLY A 418 11.15 -28.98 -12.32
C GLY A 418 11.21 -28.32 -13.70
N SER A 419 10.90 -29.09 -14.76
CA SER A 419 10.66 -28.57 -16.11
C SER A 419 9.16 -28.34 -16.35
N PRO A 420 8.76 -27.38 -17.21
CA PRO A 420 7.36 -27.18 -17.58
C PRO A 420 6.69 -28.44 -18.13
N GLU A 421 7.42 -29.24 -18.91
CA GLU A 421 6.92 -30.51 -19.47
C GLU A 421 6.66 -31.54 -18.39
N SER A 422 7.55 -31.64 -17.38
CA SER A 422 7.33 -32.51 -16.22
C SER A 422 6.12 -32.07 -15.40
N LEU A 423 5.91 -30.75 -15.23
CA LEU A 423 4.77 -30.22 -14.48
C LEU A 423 3.44 -30.55 -15.14
N GLU A 424 3.32 -30.34 -16.46
CA GLU A 424 2.14 -30.68 -17.23
C GLU A 424 1.87 -32.19 -17.21
N GLY A 425 2.92 -33.00 -17.36
CA GLY A 425 2.84 -34.46 -17.26
C GLY A 425 2.34 -34.95 -15.90
N LEU A 426 2.89 -34.43 -14.80
CA LEU A 426 2.49 -34.78 -13.44
C LEU A 426 1.05 -34.35 -13.14
N PHE A 427 0.65 -33.17 -13.60
CA PHE A 427 -0.73 -32.69 -13.44
C PHE A 427 -1.74 -33.55 -14.22
N ASN A 428 -1.41 -33.90 -15.47
CA ASN A 428 -2.27 -34.77 -16.28
C ASN A 428 -2.42 -36.18 -15.67
N LEU A 429 -1.34 -36.71 -15.08
CA LEU A 429 -1.42 -37.94 -14.30
C LEU A 429 -2.32 -37.78 -13.07
N SER A 430 -2.18 -36.68 -12.33
CA SER A 430 -2.99 -36.40 -11.13
C SER A 430 -4.51 -36.46 -11.38
N VAL A 431 -4.96 -35.95 -12.54
CA VAL A 431 -6.40 -35.90 -12.86
C VAL A 431 -7.00 -37.22 -13.39
N HIS A 432 -6.18 -38.21 -13.74
CA HIS A 432 -6.62 -39.50 -14.30
C HIS A 432 -6.61 -40.67 -13.29
N VAL A 433 -6.36 -40.36 -12.02
CA VAL A 433 -6.22 -41.37 -10.97
C VAL A 433 -7.58 -41.65 -10.30
N ASP A 434 -7.88 -42.93 -10.09
CA ASP A 434 -9.10 -43.42 -9.46
C ASP A 434 -8.80 -44.61 -8.53
N TYR A 435 -8.87 -44.41 -7.22
CA TYR A 435 -8.68 -45.46 -6.23
C TYR A 435 -9.41 -45.16 -4.91
N LEU A 436 -9.50 -46.16 -4.03
CA LEU A 436 -10.04 -45.97 -2.68
C LEU A 436 -8.95 -45.41 -1.74
N GLY A 437 -9.10 -44.17 -1.29
CA GLY A 437 -8.26 -43.54 -0.26
C GLY A 437 -8.81 -43.71 1.15
N LEU A 438 -8.07 -43.21 2.14
CA LEU A 438 -8.44 -43.24 3.55
C LEU A 438 -9.69 -42.40 3.86
N THR A 439 -9.89 -41.30 3.11
CA THR A 439 -11.06 -40.42 3.21
C THR A 439 -12.14 -40.74 2.17
N GLY A 440 -12.11 -41.94 1.58
CA GLY A 440 -13.02 -42.39 0.54
C GLY A 440 -12.40 -42.36 -0.86
N ARG A 441 -13.22 -42.52 -1.90
CA ARG A 441 -12.72 -42.62 -3.28
C ARG A 441 -12.00 -41.33 -3.71
N ILE A 442 -10.79 -41.47 -4.24
CA ILE A 442 -9.97 -40.39 -4.78
C ILE A 442 -10.09 -40.45 -6.29
N ARG A 443 -10.82 -39.47 -6.84
CA ARG A 443 -10.99 -39.23 -8.26
C ARG A 443 -11.07 -37.73 -8.47
N GLN A 444 -10.25 -37.20 -9.36
CA GLN A 444 -10.30 -35.78 -9.71
C GLN A 444 -11.16 -35.56 -10.96
N PHE A 445 -11.81 -34.41 -11.04
CA PHE A 445 -12.55 -34.02 -12.24
C PHE A 445 -11.61 -33.61 -13.36
N ASN A 446 -11.91 -34.13 -14.55
CA ASN A 446 -11.17 -33.91 -15.78
C ASN A 446 -12.08 -33.37 -16.91
N SER A 447 -13.25 -32.83 -16.56
CA SER A 447 -14.23 -32.31 -17.51
C SER A 447 -14.94 -31.08 -16.94
N ILE A 448 -15.47 -30.24 -17.82
CA ILE A 448 -16.40 -29.17 -17.45
C ILE A 448 -17.68 -29.83 -16.97
N GLU A 449 -17.96 -29.78 -15.66
CA GLU A 449 -19.31 -30.08 -15.20
C GLU A 449 -20.26 -29.01 -15.75
N PRO A 450 -21.36 -29.39 -16.43
CA PRO A 450 -22.25 -28.45 -17.13
C PRO A 450 -22.96 -27.46 -16.20
N THR A 451 -22.80 -27.59 -14.89
CA THR A 451 -23.44 -26.74 -13.86
C THR A 451 -22.43 -25.97 -13.03
N THR A 452 -21.14 -25.92 -13.43
CA THR A 452 -20.09 -25.20 -12.69
C THR A 452 -19.36 -24.23 -13.62
N GLU A 453 -19.53 -22.92 -13.42
CA GLU A 453 -18.68 -21.88 -14.00
C GLU A 453 -17.91 -21.17 -12.87
N PRO A 454 -16.56 -21.17 -12.86
CA PRO A 454 -15.65 -21.88 -13.75
C PRO A 454 -15.68 -23.41 -13.53
N PRO A 455 -15.19 -24.20 -14.50
CA PRO A 455 -15.12 -25.67 -14.45
C PRO A 455 -14.35 -26.21 -13.24
N SER A 456 -14.83 -27.29 -12.61
CA SER A 456 -14.21 -27.96 -11.44
C SER A 456 -12.99 -28.85 -11.74
N TYR A 457 -12.26 -28.58 -12.83
CA TYR A 457 -11.10 -29.38 -13.24
C TYR A 457 -10.08 -29.45 -12.08
N GLY A 458 -9.45 -30.60 -11.79
CA GLY A 458 -8.45 -30.74 -10.71
C GLY A 458 -9.00 -30.73 -9.27
N ASP A 459 -10.32 -30.62 -9.10
CA ASP A 459 -10.99 -30.84 -7.81
C ASP A 459 -11.33 -32.33 -7.62
N ARG A 460 -11.38 -32.80 -6.37
CA ARG A 460 -11.81 -34.17 -6.07
C ARG A 460 -13.34 -34.28 -6.10
N ASP A 461 -13.85 -35.32 -6.77
CA ASP A 461 -15.26 -35.76 -6.84
C ASP A 461 -15.88 -36.00 -5.46
N GLY A 462 -15.04 -36.37 -4.49
CA GLY A 462 -15.21 -35.93 -3.11
C GLY A 462 -16.51 -36.35 -2.43
N VAL A 463 -16.50 -37.53 -1.83
CA VAL A 463 -17.64 -38.06 -1.07
C VAL A 463 -18.04 -37.10 0.07
N GLN A 464 -19.31 -36.69 0.11
CA GLN A 464 -19.85 -35.88 1.21
C GLN A 464 -20.69 -36.74 2.14
N LEU A 465 -20.40 -36.65 3.43
CA LEU A 465 -21.16 -37.33 4.45
C LEU A 465 -22.26 -36.40 4.96
N VAL A 466 -23.50 -36.89 4.98
CA VAL A 466 -24.65 -36.21 5.57
C VAL A 466 -24.97 -36.91 6.88
N ARG A 467 -24.97 -36.15 7.98
CA ARG A 467 -25.30 -36.62 9.32
C ARG A 467 -26.50 -35.85 9.88
N GLN A 468 -27.22 -36.45 10.82
CA GLN A 468 -28.35 -35.83 11.48
C GLN A 468 -28.38 -36.14 12.98
N ILE A 469 -28.80 -35.17 13.80
CA ILE A 469 -29.06 -35.40 15.23
C ILE A 469 -30.38 -36.17 15.41
N GLN A 470 -30.29 -37.43 15.79
CA GLN A 470 -31.44 -38.33 16.00
C GLN A 470 -31.46 -38.87 17.45
N GLY A 471 -31.93 -38.07 18.42
CA GLY A 471 -32.34 -38.45 19.79
C GLY A 471 -31.58 -39.56 20.55
N GLY A 472 -30.82 -39.20 21.60
CA GLY A 472 -30.17 -40.13 22.54
C GLY A 472 -29.66 -39.41 23.82
N ARG A 473 -29.12 -40.13 24.82
CA ARG A 473 -28.63 -39.53 26.10
C ARG A 473 -27.60 -38.39 25.94
N GLY A 474 -27.03 -38.22 24.74
CA GLY A 474 -26.18 -37.09 24.34
C GLY A 474 -26.47 -36.49 22.96
N ASN A 475 -27.58 -36.84 22.28
CA ASN A 475 -27.95 -36.36 20.93
C ASN A 475 -26.80 -36.43 19.89
N GLU A 476 -26.20 -37.61 19.75
CA GLU A 476 -25.11 -37.86 18.82
C GLU A 476 -25.57 -37.77 17.35
N PHE A 477 -24.65 -37.35 16.48
CA PHE A 477 -24.89 -37.33 15.04
C PHE A 477 -24.89 -38.75 14.47
N VAL A 478 -25.98 -39.12 13.79
CA VAL A 478 -26.13 -40.37 13.08
C VAL A 478 -25.79 -40.16 11.60
N GLU A 479 -25.06 -41.11 10.99
CA GLU A 479 -24.81 -41.13 9.56
C GLU A 479 -26.12 -41.37 8.79
N LEU A 480 -26.56 -40.33 8.07
CA LEU A 480 -27.85 -40.29 7.41
C LEU A 480 -27.75 -40.78 5.97
N ALA A 481 -26.83 -40.19 5.23
CA ALA A 481 -26.63 -40.45 3.81
C ALA A 481 -25.22 -40.08 3.38
N LEU A 482 -24.84 -40.52 2.19
CA LEU A 482 -23.57 -40.21 1.57
C LEU A 482 -23.82 -39.81 0.13
N ARG A 483 -23.28 -38.65 -0.24
CA ARG A 483 -23.41 -38.11 -1.60
C ARG A 483 -22.16 -38.43 -2.40
N THR A 484 -22.37 -38.96 -3.59
CA THR A 484 -21.36 -39.22 -4.62
C THR A 484 -21.72 -38.47 -5.91
N SER A 485 -20.91 -38.62 -6.96
CA SER A 485 -21.25 -38.15 -8.31
C SER A 485 -22.54 -38.75 -8.86
N ASP A 486 -22.91 -39.96 -8.43
CA ASP A 486 -24.14 -40.65 -8.87
C ASP A 486 -25.40 -40.21 -8.09
N GLY A 487 -25.25 -39.32 -7.10
CA GLY A 487 -26.33 -38.81 -6.25
C GLY A 487 -26.20 -39.18 -4.77
N ILE A 488 -27.30 -39.02 -4.02
CA ILE A 488 -27.37 -39.27 -2.58
C ILE A 488 -27.82 -40.72 -2.31
N ALA A 489 -26.99 -41.47 -1.60
CA ALA A 489 -27.31 -42.81 -1.10
C ALA A 489 -27.70 -42.74 0.39
N TRP A 490 -28.90 -43.18 0.73
CA TRP A 490 -29.44 -43.12 2.09
C TRP A 490 -29.16 -44.41 2.88
N TYR A 491 -28.80 -44.27 4.15
CA TYR A 491 -28.48 -45.41 5.03
C TYR A 491 -29.46 -45.56 6.18
N THR A 492 -29.93 -44.45 6.73
CA THR A 492 -30.84 -44.44 7.88
C THR A 492 -32.08 -43.63 7.57
N ASP A 493 -33.17 -43.91 8.30
CA ASP A 493 -34.40 -43.13 8.18
C ASP A 493 -34.15 -41.71 8.68
N LEU A 494 -34.67 -40.72 7.97
CA LEU A 494 -34.58 -39.31 8.33
C LEU A 494 -35.62 -39.00 9.41
N ILE A 495 -35.24 -38.26 10.45
CA ILE A 495 -36.14 -37.91 11.57
C ILE A 495 -36.17 -36.40 11.74
N TRP A 496 -37.31 -35.75 11.44
CA TRP A 496 -37.43 -34.30 11.60
C TRP A 496 -37.51 -33.86 13.06
N SER A 497 -38.08 -34.68 13.93
CA SER A 497 -38.09 -34.44 15.38
C SER A 497 -37.92 -35.76 16.15
N PRO A 498 -36.92 -35.90 17.03
CA PRO A 498 -36.71 -37.11 17.83
C PRO A 498 -37.77 -37.35 18.90
N SER A 499 -38.50 -36.30 19.31
CA SER A 499 -39.55 -36.40 20.33
C SER A 499 -40.88 -36.95 19.79
N ASP A 500 -41.06 -36.97 18.46
CA ASP A 500 -42.27 -37.45 17.80
C ASP A 500 -41.96 -38.51 16.74
N SER A 501 -42.21 -39.77 17.08
CA SER A 501 -42.00 -40.93 16.19
C SER A 501 -42.80 -40.89 14.88
N SER A 502 -43.83 -40.04 14.75
CA SER A 502 -44.60 -39.86 13.52
C SER A 502 -43.94 -38.94 12.48
N LYS A 503 -42.84 -38.25 12.86
CA LYS A 503 -42.10 -37.28 12.03
C LYS A 503 -40.87 -37.89 11.37
N ARG A 504 -41.00 -39.15 10.96
CA ARG A 504 -39.95 -39.94 10.31
C ARG A 504 -40.22 -40.06 8.81
N VAL A 505 -39.18 -39.93 8.00
CA VAL A 505 -39.16 -40.26 6.58
C VAL A 505 -38.38 -41.57 6.38
N PRO A 506 -39.02 -42.67 5.96
CA PRO A 506 -38.33 -43.93 5.68
C PRO A 506 -37.35 -43.76 4.53
N CYS A 507 -36.06 -43.91 4.80
CA CYS A 507 -34.98 -43.73 3.81
C CYS A 507 -33.95 -44.88 3.82
N SER A 508 -34.03 -45.79 4.81
CA SER A 508 -33.12 -46.93 4.99
C SER A 508 -33.05 -47.93 3.83
N SER A 509 -33.94 -47.84 2.84
CA SER A 509 -33.92 -48.67 1.62
C SER A 509 -32.98 -48.18 0.51
N GLY A 510 -32.26 -47.08 0.74
CA GLY A 510 -31.40 -46.41 -0.24
C GLY A 510 -32.06 -45.20 -0.91
N THR A 511 -33.39 -45.11 -0.87
CA THR A 511 -34.19 -43.96 -1.32
C THR A 511 -35.23 -43.59 -0.26
N CYS A 512 -35.57 -42.31 -0.15
CA CYS A 512 -36.61 -41.84 0.76
C CYS A 512 -38.03 -42.00 0.17
N ASP A 513 -38.94 -42.63 0.92
CA ASP A 513 -40.36 -42.67 0.58
C ASP A 513 -41.07 -41.40 1.08
N LEU A 514 -41.23 -40.45 0.16
CA LEU A 514 -41.89 -39.16 0.42
C LEU A 514 -43.42 -39.29 0.59
N THR A 515 -44.02 -40.44 0.24
CA THR A 515 -45.48 -40.63 0.27
C THR A 515 -45.99 -41.20 1.59
N ALA A 516 -45.12 -41.92 2.31
CA ALA A 516 -45.45 -42.56 3.59
C ALA A 516 -45.16 -41.68 4.82
N ALA A 517 -44.51 -40.53 4.64
CA ALA A 517 -43.90 -39.76 5.72
C ALA A 517 -44.51 -38.37 5.90
N TRP A 518 -44.45 -37.87 7.13
CA TRP A 518 -44.69 -36.46 7.39
C TRP A 518 -43.51 -35.63 6.86
N VAL A 519 -43.80 -34.69 5.96
CA VAL A 519 -42.87 -33.69 5.44
C VAL A 519 -43.34 -32.33 5.96
N PRO A 520 -42.45 -31.46 6.48
CA PRO A 520 -42.81 -30.11 6.87
C PRO A 520 -43.49 -29.39 5.70
N SER A 521 -44.77 -29.08 5.83
CA SER A 521 -45.50 -28.36 4.78
C SER A 521 -45.15 -26.88 4.81
N ASP A 522 -44.90 -26.30 3.65
CA ASP A 522 -44.74 -24.85 3.46
C ASP A 522 -46.10 -24.10 3.42
N ARG A 523 -47.17 -24.62 4.07
CA ARG A 523 -48.59 -24.19 3.91
C ARG A 523 -49.23 -23.48 5.13
N ILE A 524 -50.27 -22.68 4.82
CA ILE A 524 -51.31 -22.13 5.71
C ILE A 524 -52.69 -22.77 5.33
N SER A 525 -53.62 -23.07 6.26
CA SER A 525 -54.95 -23.70 6.01
C SER A 525 -56.07 -22.74 5.51
N ALA A 526 -57.08 -23.22 4.75
CA ALA A 526 -58.05 -22.40 3.98
C ALA A 526 -59.51 -22.32 4.51
N CYS A 527 -60.20 -21.17 4.34
CA CYS A 527 -61.53 -20.79 4.90
C CYS A 527 -62.64 -20.46 3.86
N PHE A 528 -63.91 -20.25 4.31
CA PHE A 528 -65.10 -19.94 3.48
C PHE A 528 -65.01 -18.54 2.82
N PRO A 529 -65.66 -18.27 1.66
CA PRO A 529 -65.59 -16.95 1.01
C PRO A 529 -66.14 -15.84 1.91
N GLY A 530 -65.43 -14.72 1.92
CA GLY A 530 -65.58 -13.62 2.87
C GLY A 530 -64.91 -13.87 4.23
N THR A 531 -64.21 -15.00 4.42
CA THR A 531 -63.47 -15.35 5.66
C THR A 531 -62.09 -15.99 5.38
N VAL A 532 -61.11 -15.77 6.27
CA VAL A 532 -59.72 -16.25 6.15
C VAL A 532 -59.19 -16.87 7.44
N PHE A 533 -58.15 -17.70 7.36
CA PHE A 533 -57.69 -18.51 8.50
C PHE A 533 -56.73 -17.74 9.40
N SER A 534 -57.10 -17.55 10.68
CA SER A 534 -56.25 -17.00 11.73
C SER A 534 -55.84 -18.08 12.73
N VAL A 535 -54.54 -18.10 13.11
CA VAL A 535 -53.92 -19.13 13.96
C VAL A 535 -54.52 -19.14 15.38
N GLU A 536 -55.00 -18.01 15.89
CA GLU A 536 -55.59 -17.89 17.23
C GLU A 536 -57.11 -18.17 17.28
N LEU A 537 -57.84 -17.94 16.17
CA LEU A 537 -59.30 -17.80 16.19
C LEU A 537 -60.05 -18.67 15.16
N GLY A 538 -59.34 -19.38 14.28
CA GLY A 538 -59.94 -20.12 13.17
C GLY A 538 -60.35 -19.21 12.00
N CYS A 539 -61.42 -19.54 11.26
CA CYS A 539 -61.85 -18.74 10.11
C CYS A 539 -62.53 -17.42 10.53
N VAL A 540 -61.87 -16.29 10.27
CA VAL A 540 -62.29 -14.92 10.65
C VAL A 540 -62.85 -14.17 9.45
N SER A 541 -63.92 -13.39 9.64
CA SER A 541 -64.59 -12.65 8.56
C SER A 541 -63.82 -11.41 8.12
N CYS A 542 -63.84 -11.12 6.82
CA CYS A 542 -63.24 -9.92 6.27
C CYS A 542 -64.09 -8.69 6.59
N GLU A 543 -63.46 -7.72 7.23
CA GLU A 543 -64.06 -6.44 7.60
C GLU A 543 -64.30 -5.56 6.37
N ALA A 544 -65.13 -4.52 6.52
CA ALA A 544 -65.39 -3.56 5.45
C ALA A 544 -64.07 -3.03 4.89
N GLY A 545 -64.03 -2.88 3.57
CA GLY A 545 -62.82 -2.63 2.83
C GLY A 545 -62.16 -3.87 2.26
N ARG A 546 -62.31 -5.04 2.90
CA ARG A 546 -61.61 -6.27 2.50
C ARG A 546 -62.58 -7.33 2.01
N PHE A 547 -62.12 -8.16 1.07
CA PHE A 547 -62.87 -9.27 0.52
C PHE A 547 -62.04 -10.55 0.62
N ALA A 548 -62.69 -11.71 0.59
CA ALA A 548 -61.98 -12.96 0.42
C ALA A 548 -62.79 -13.89 -0.49
N SER A 549 -62.11 -14.46 -1.48
CA SER A 549 -62.68 -15.55 -2.26
C SER A 549 -62.44 -16.89 -1.53
N VAL A 550 -63.14 -17.95 -1.96
CA VAL A 550 -63.02 -19.28 -1.35
C VAL A 550 -61.54 -19.69 -1.32
N GLY A 551 -60.99 -19.96 -0.13
CA GLY A 551 -59.64 -20.47 0.04
C GLY A 551 -58.51 -19.44 0.18
N MET A 552 -58.83 -18.15 0.24
CA MET A 552 -57.84 -17.12 0.61
C MET A 552 -57.40 -17.26 2.07
N LEU A 553 -56.10 -17.09 2.29
CA LEU A 553 -55.44 -17.24 3.59
C LEU A 553 -55.41 -15.94 4.39
N GLU A 554 -55.61 -14.80 3.71
CA GLU A 554 -55.70 -13.47 4.30
C GLU A 554 -56.77 -12.66 3.58
N CYS A 555 -57.52 -11.82 4.31
CA CYS A 555 -58.56 -10.98 3.74
C CYS A 555 -57.91 -9.96 2.84
N GLU A 556 -58.05 -10.16 1.55
CA GLU A 556 -57.44 -9.26 0.59
C GLU A 556 -58.15 -7.92 0.64
N PRO A 557 -57.40 -6.82 0.77
CA PRO A 557 -58.00 -5.51 0.68
C PRO A 557 -58.58 -5.30 -0.71
N CYS A 558 -59.73 -4.62 -0.82
CA CYS A 558 -60.21 -4.20 -2.12
C CYS A 558 -59.14 -3.45 -2.87
N ASN A 559 -58.82 -3.94 -4.07
CA ASN A 559 -57.81 -3.32 -4.91
C ASN A 559 -58.15 -1.84 -5.08
N VAL A 560 -57.10 -1.03 -5.04
CA VAL A 560 -57.19 0.40 -5.26
C VAL A 560 -58.03 0.69 -6.51
N GLY A 561 -58.84 1.75 -6.44
CA GLY A 561 -59.82 2.15 -7.45
C GLY A 561 -61.16 1.45 -7.30
N THR A 562 -61.24 0.52 -6.35
CA THR A 562 -62.46 -0.12 -5.90
C THR A 562 -62.62 -0.02 -4.39
N PHE A 563 -63.83 -0.28 -3.89
CA PHE A 563 -64.18 -0.23 -2.47
C PHE A 563 -65.20 -1.32 -2.12
N ALA A 564 -65.24 -1.73 -0.84
CA ALA A 564 -66.28 -2.59 -0.28
C ALA A 564 -66.79 -2.00 1.03
N ASN A 565 -68.02 -1.52 1.04
CA ASN A 565 -68.60 -0.80 2.18
C ASN A 565 -69.25 -1.69 3.25
N GLU A 566 -69.24 -3.02 3.10
CA GLU A 566 -69.89 -3.99 4.00
C GLU A 566 -68.95 -5.16 4.36
N SER A 567 -69.12 -5.77 5.53
CA SER A 567 -68.32 -6.93 5.96
C SER A 567 -68.78 -8.23 5.30
N ARG A 568 -67.86 -9.20 5.15
CA ARG A 568 -68.09 -10.50 4.48
C ARG A 568 -68.39 -10.40 2.97
N MET A 569 -67.85 -9.37 2.31
CA MET A 569 -67.91 -9.23 0.85
C MET A 569 -67.05 -10.29 0.14
N ASP A 570 -67.55 -10.76 -0.99
CA ASP A 570 -66.88 -11.69 -1.89
C ASP A 570 -66.17 -10.99 -3.07
N SER A 571 -66.41 -9.69 -3.30
CA SER A 571 -65.77 -8.86 -4.34
C SER A 571 -65.98 -7.34 -4.15
N CYS A 572 -65.20 -6.49 -4.84
CA CYS A 572 -65.15 -5.02 -4.67
C CYS A 572 -65.75 -4.20 -5.84
N ARG A 573 -66.18 -2.94 -5.59
CA ARG A 573 -66.88 -2.05 -6.57
C ARG A 573 -66.06 -0.80 -6.96
N PRO A 574 -66.09 -0.28 -8.22
CA PRO A 574 -65.19 0.80 -8.69
C PRO A 574 -65.58 2.27 -8.36
N CYS A 575 -64.60 3.19 -8.31
CA CYS A 575 -64.73 4.65 -8.06
C CYS A 575 -64.97 5.50 -9.34
N SER A 576 -65.52 6.72 -9.26
CA SER A 576 -65.86 7.60 -10.43
C SER A 576 -64.82 8.69 -10.75
N ALA A 577 -64.79 9.27 -11.96
CA ALA A 577 -63.83 10.34 -12.33
C ALA A 577 -63.85 11.56 -11.39
N GLY A 578 -62.68 12.14 -11.09
CA GLY A 578 -62.49 13.13 -10.01
C GLY A 578 -62.41 12.55 -8.59
N SER A 579 -62.62 11.23 -8.44
CA SER A 579 -62.52 10.48 -7.19
C SER A 579 -61.75 9.17 -7.40
N PHE A 580 -61.14 8.68 -6.33
CA PHE A 580 -60.23 7.57 -6.36
C PHE A 580 -60.29 6.80 -5.04
N SER A 581 -59.72 5.61 -5.04
CA SER A 581 -59.51 4.83 -3.83
C SER A 581 -58.07 4.33 -3.88
N ASN A 582 -57.14 5.02 -3.22
CA ASN A 582 -55.72 4.61 -3.18
C ASN A 582 -55.38 3.72 -2.00
N VAL A 583 -56.37 3.44 -1.18
CA VAL A 583 -56.19 2.57 -0.05
C VAL A 583 -56.69 1.20 -0.47
N LEU A 584 -55.74 0.26 -0.55
CA LEU A 584 -56.06 -1.16 -0.59
C LEU A 584 -56.94 -1.42 0.63
N GLY A 585 -58.19 -1.79 0.39
CA GLY A 585 -59.12 -1.99 1.48
C GLY A 585 -60.12 -0.87 1.69
N ALA A 586 -60.38 -0.02 0.70
CA ALA A 586 -61.25 1.13 0.93
C ALA A 586 -62.71 0.71 1.14
N ASP A 587 -63.40 1.34 2.09
CA ASP A 587 -64.84 1.20 2.31
C ASP A 587 -65.66 2.29 1.59
N SER A 588 -64.97 3.28 1.00
CA SER A 588 -65.53 4.42 0.28
C SER A 588 -64.48 5.06 -0.64
N CYS A 589 -64.90 5.84 -1.65
CA CYS A 589 -63.99 6.54 -2.58
C CYS A 589 -63.74 7.99 -2.12
N GLU A 590 -62.48 8.43 -2.19
CA GLU A 590 -62.03 9.78 -1.82
C GLU A 590 -61.92 10.71 -3.03
N THR A 591 -62.13 12.02 -2.86
CA THR A 591 -61.92 13.01 -3.93
C THR A 591 -60.48 13.50 -3.95
N GLY A 592 -59.89 13.66 -5.14
CA GLY A 592 -58.53 14.18 -5.32
C GLY A 592 -58.25 15.44 -4.50
N THR A 593 -57.22 15.43 -3.66
CA THR A 593 -56.73 16.63 -2.99
C THR A 593 -56.07 17.58 -4.00
N PRO A 594 -55.86 18.88 -3.68
CA PRO A 594 -55.07 19.73 -4.56
C PRO A 594 -53.74 19.05 -4.85
N GLY A 595 -53.23 19.19 -6.08
CA GLY A 595 -52.04 18.54 -6.60
C GLY A 595 -52.29 17.28 -7.40
N PHE A 596 -53.50 16.74 -7.36
CA PHE A 596 -53.83 15.47 -7.99
C PHE A 596 -55.03 15.64 -8.93
N TYR A 597 -55.03 14.89 -10.03
CA TYR A 597 -56.11 14.88 -11.03
C TYR A 597 -56.59 13.46 -11.31
N ALA A 598 -57.86 13.29 -11.69
CA ALA A 598 -58.42 11.99 -12.02
C ALA A 598 -59.33 12.10 -13.25
N ASN A 599 -58.80 11.70 -14.40
CA ASN A 599 -59.44 11.82 -15.71
C ASN A 599 -60.34 10.63 -16.10
N GLU A 600 -60.24 9.49 -15.39
CA GLU A 600 -60.93 8.23 -15.71
C GLU A 600 -61.69 7.59 -14.51
N SER A 601 -62.56 6.61 -14.76
CA SER A 601 -63.28 5.84 -13.73
C SER A 601 -62.51 4.59 -13.30
N SER A 602 -62.67 4.17 -12.04
CA SER A 602 -61.93 3.12 -11.31
C SER A 602 -60.50 3.52 -10.97
N LEU A 603 -60.24 4.84 -10.88
CA LEU A 603 -58.91 5.35 -10.61
C LEU A 603 -58.48 5.00 -9.20
N THR A 604 -57.31 4.38 -9.16
CA THR A 604 -56.68 3.83 -7.96
C THR A 604 -55.93 4.89 -7.19
N SER A 605 -55.48 5.93 -7.86
CA SER A 605 -54.98 7.15 -7.27
C SER A 605 -55.54 8.26 -8.13
N CYS A 606 -55.84 9.43 -7.56
CA CYS A 606 -55.74 10.59 -8.43
C CYS A 606 -54.28 10.61 -8.88
N ASP A 607 -54.07 10.70 -10.18
CA ASP A 607 -52.74 10.84 -10.70
C ASP A 607 -52.19 12.16 -10.19
N THR A 608 -51.01 12.09 -9.62
CA THR A 608 -50.29 13.28 -9.24
C THR A 608 -50.10 14.15 -10.47
N CYS A 609 -50.33 15.46 -10.35
CA CYS A 609 -49.92 16.38 -11.41
C CYS A 609 -48.46 16.07 -11.75
N PRO A 610 -48.17 15.64 -12.99
CA PRO A 610 -46.88 15.07 -13.33
C PRO A 610 -45.78 16.12 -13.14
N ALA A 611 -44.54 15.66 -12.96
CA ALA A 611 -43.40 16.54 -12.74
C ALA A 611 -43.32 17.62 -13.85
N GLY A 612 -43.39 18.89 -13.44
CA GLY A 612 -43.52 20.03 -14.36
C GLY A 612 -44.93 20.61 -14.47
N ARG A 613 -45.89 20.09 -13.70
CA ARG A 613 -47.27 20.59 -13.60
C ARG A 613 -47.76 20.67 -12.15
N TYR A 614 -48.73 21.54 -11.85
CA TYR A 614 -49.34 21.71 -10.53
C TYR A 614 -50.88 21.83 -10.62
N GLY A 615 -51.59 21.55 -9.52
CA GLY A 615 -53.06 21.51 -9.47
C GLY A 615 -53.63 22.19 -8.23
N PRO A 616 -54.13 23.42 -8.28
CA PRO A 616 -54.44 24.19 -7.07
C PRO A 616 -55.77 23.82 -6.37
N GLN A 617 -56.60 22.94 -6.96
CA GLN A 617 -57.97 22.67 -6.49
C GLN A 617 -58.26 21.17 -6.32
N ARG A 618 -59.27 20.82 -5.50
CA ARG A 618 -59.69 19.43 -5.27
C ARG A 618 -60.53 18.90 -6.43
N GLY A 619 -60.38 17.61 -6.76
CA GLY A 619 -61.19 16.90 -7.77
C GLY A 619 -60.94 17.36 -9.20
N LEU A 620 -59.71 17.78 -9.52
CA LEU A 620 -59.31 18.22 -10.86
C LEU A 620 -59.33 17.05 -11.85
N ALA A 621 -59.68 17.33 -13.12
CA ALA A 621 -59.58 16.37 -14.20
C ALA A 621 -58.28 16.52 -15.04
N GLU A 622 -57.56 17.64 -14.90
CA GLU A 622 -56.29 17.95 -15.58
C GLU A 622 -55.47 19.00 -14.79
N CYS A 623 -54.14 19.08 -14.97
CA CYS A 623 -53.20 19.95 -14.23
C CYS A 623 -52.53 21.06 -15.06
N ASP A 624 -52.17 22.18 -14.40
CA ASP A 624 -51.55 23.39 -14.96
C ASP A 624 -50.01 23.27 -15.12
N GLU A 625 -49.37 23.89 -16.12
CA GLU A 625 -47.91 23.76 -16.38
C GLU A 625 -46.99 24.73 -15.61
N CYS A 626 -45.79 24.26 -15.21
CA CYS A 626 -44.74 25.07 -14.59
C CYS A 626 -44.02 25.98 -15.61
N PRO A 627 -43.76 27.26 -15.28
CA PRO A 627 -43.10 28.20 -16.19
C PRO A 627 -41.57 28.01 -16.29
N SER A 628 -41.00 28.32 -17.46
CA SER A 628 -39.56 28.50 -17.72
C SER A 628 -38.63 27.29 -17.45
N GLY A 629 -39.02 26.08 -17.87
CA GLY A 629 -38.14 24.89 -17.82
C GLY A 629 -37.91 24.31 -16.43
N ARG A 630 -38.72 24.70 -15.45
CA ARG A 630 -38.72 24.16 -14.08
C ARG A 630 -39.57 22.90 -14.00
N THR A 631 -39.21 21.98 -13.10
CA THR A 631 -40.00 20.77 -12.82
C THR A 631 -40.39 20.75 -11.36
N THR A 632 -41.55 20.23 -11.02
CA THR A 632 -41.89 20.00 -9.61
C THR A 632 -41.01 18.87 -9.08
N ALA A 633 -40.39 19.04 -7.90
CA ALA A 633 -39.46 18.05 -7.32
C ALA A 633 -40.14 16.71 -7.04
N PHE A 634 -41.46 16.75 -6.87
CA PHE A 634 -42.33 15.60 -6.73
C PHE A 634 -43.57 15.84 -7.60
N SER A 635 -44.08 14.77 -8.20
CA SER A 635 -45.41 14.78 -8.81
C SER A 635 -46.45 15.08 -7.72
N GLY A 636 -47.44 15.92 -7.99
CA GLY A 636 -48.47 16.24 -6.99
C GLY A 636 -48.45 17.68 -6.50
N ALA A 637 -47.76 18.58 -7.21
CA ALA A 637 -47.58 19.96 -6.76
C ALA A 637 -48.91 20.70 -6.65
N ILE A 638 -49.18 21.25 -5.47
CA ILE A 638 -50.45 21.93 -5.16
C ILE A 638 -50.41 23.42 -5.46
N THR A 639 -49.22 23.99 -5.56
CA THR A 639 -48.98 25.42 -5.79
C THR A 639 -47.82 25.60 -6.77
N GLN A 640 -47.82 26.74 -7.46
CA GLN A 640 -46.75 27.12 -8.38
C GLN A 640 -45.36 27.16 -7.70
N ASP A 641 -45.32 27.42 -6.39
CA ASP A 641 -44.09 27.47 -5.57
C ASP A 641 -43.39 26.11 -5.41
N ALA A 642 -44.04 25.01 -5.78
CA ALA A 642 -43.47 23.65 -5.73
C ALA A 642 -42.66 23.29 -6.99
N CYS A 643 -42.63 24.14 -8.02
CA CYS A 643 -41.74 23.99 -9.17
C CYS A 643 -40.28 24.26 -8.72
N GLN A 644 -39.48 23.20 -8.60
CA GLN A 644 -38.10 23.17 -8.07
C GLN A 644 -37.11 22.58 -9.11
N CYS A 645 -35.99 22.04 -8.66
CA CYS A 645 -34.86 21.60 -9.46
C CYS A 645 -34.60 20.10 -9.26
N GLN A 646 -34.07 19.39 -10.27
CA GLN A 646 -34.07 17.93 -10.32
C GLN A 646 -32.73 17.31 -9.88
N GLY A 647 -32.74 16.34 -8.96
CA GLY A 647 -31.55 15.50 -8.65
C GLY A 647 -30.36 16.28 -8.08
N GLU A 648 -29.18 16.13 -8.71
CA GLU A 648 -27.93 16.88 -8.43
C GLU A 648 -28.07 18.40 -8.68
N LEU A 649 -29.26 18.99 -8.58
CA LEU A 649 -29.53 20.41 -8.76
C LEU A 649 -30.23 20.95 -7.51
N TYR A 650 -29.75 22.07 -6.94
CA TYR A 650 -30.38 22.76 -5.81
C TYR A 650 -30.90 24.14 -6.23
N GLN A 651 -31.76 24.75 -5.39
CA GLN A 651 -32.29 26.09 -5.61
C GLN A 651 -31.55 27.11 -4.73
N GLY A 652 -30.62 27.89 -5.28
CA GLY A 652 -29.98 28.97 -4.51
C GLY A 652 -29.04 29.90 -5.27
N ARG A 653 -29.45 31.16 -5.45
CA ARG A 653 -28.52 32.28 -5.69
C ARG A 653 -28.66 33.29 -4.56
N CYS A 654 -27.64 33.43 -3.72
CA CYS A 654 -27.55 34.54 -2.77
C CYS A 654 -27.14 35.81 -3.53
N VAL A 655 -27.94 36.87 -3.47
CA VAL A 655 -27.59 38.17 -4.06
C VAL A 655 -27.33 39.17 -2.93
N VAL A 656 -26.06 39.20 -2.51
CA VAL A 656 -25.37 40.15 -1.60
C VAL A 656 -25.61 39.94 -0.09
N CYS A 657 -24.53 39.63 0.63
CA CYS A 657 -24.49 39.39 2.07
C CYS A 657 -24.06 40.66 2.83
N VAL A 658 -25.01 41.46 3.36
CA VAL A 658 -25.01 42.14 4.70
C VAL A 658 -26.40 42.78 4.92
N GLY A 659 -27.06 42.46 6.05
CA GLY A 659 -28.26 43.16 6.58
C GLY A 659 -29.59 42.80 5.89
N ASP A 660 -30.56 42.31 6.68
CA ASP A 660 -31.95 41.97 6.32
C ASP A 660 -32.17 41.21 5.00
N THR A 661 -32.10 39.87 5.07
CA THR A 661 -32.14 38.95 3.91
C THR A 661 -33.56 38.69 3.37
N ARG A 662 -33.68 38.64 2.03
CA ARG A 662 -34.79 38.00 1.28
C ARG A 662 -34.23 37.18 0.10
N TYR A 663 -34.80 35.99 -0.11
CA TYR A 663 -34.51 35.12 -1.25
C TYR A 663 -35.44 35.46 -2.43
N GLU A 664 -34.92 35.59 -3.65
CA GLU A 664 -35.72 35.70 -4.89
C GLU A 664 -35.61 34.45 -5.77
N GLU A 665 -36.66 34.15 -6.53
CA GLU A 665 -36.78 32.96 -7.39
C GLU A 665 -35.80 32.96 -8.58
N GLY A 666 -34.85 32.02 -8.60
CA GLY A 666 -33.87 31.82 -9.69
C GLY A 666 -33.91 30.43 -10.33
N GLN A 667 -33.12 30.22 -11.40
CA GLN A 667 -32.95 28.95 -12.14
C GLN A 667 -32.26 27.84 -11.31
N CYS A 668 -32.35 26.60 -11.77
CA CYS A 668 -31.75 25.41 -11.14
C CYS A 668 -30.24 25.31 -11.35
N ILE A 669 -29.48 25.00 -10.28
CA ILE A 669 -28.00 25.04 -10.25
C ILE A 669 -27.44 23.70 -9.78
N ALA A 670 -26.36 23.21 -10.42
CA ALA A 670 -25.77 21.89 -10.15
C ALA A 670 -25.06 21.80 -8.78
N CYS A 671 -25.12 20.62 -8.15
CA CYS A 671 -24.49 20.29 -6.88
C CYS A 671 -22.98 20.28 -7.05
N GLY A 672 -22.30 21.11 -6.26
CA GLY A 672 -20.85 21.24 -6.30
C GLY A 672 -20.14 20.18 -5.45
N GLN A 673 -18.85 19.95 -5.74
CA GLN A 673 -17.97 19.08 -4.96
C GLN A 673 -17.88 19.56 -3.48
N GLY A 674 -17.95 18.62 -2.53
CA GLY A 674 -17.92 18.90 -1.09
C GLY A 674 -19.26 19.33 -0.48
N LEU A 675 -20.34 19.29 -1.27
CA LEU A 675 -21.73 19.46 -0.81
C LEU A 675 -22.50 18.15 -0.91
N ILE A 676 -23.39 17.94 0.05
CA ILE A 676 -24.38 16.87 0.07
C ILE A 676 -25.73 17.49 -0.32
N CYS A 677 -26.17 17.29 -1.57
CA CYS A 677 -27.42 17.84 -2.10
C CYS A 677 -28.48 16.74 -2.30
N ASN A 678 -29.59 16.82 -1.57
CA ASN A 678 -30.74 15.90 -1.73
C ASN A 678 -31.95 16.58 -2.41
N GLY A 679 -31.72 17.51 -3.34
CA GLY A 679 -32.79 18.29 -4.00
C GLY A 679 -33.53 19.28 -3.09
N SER A 680 -32.97 19.58 -1.90
CA SER A 680 -33.52 20.51 -0.91
C SER A 680 -33.19 21.99 -1.24
N ARG A 681 -33.82 22.91 -0.49
CA ARG A 681 -33.50 24.36 -0.53
C ARG A 681 -32.13 24.70 0.08
N THR A 682 -31.50 23.77 0.80
CA THR A 682 -30.20 23.92 1.47
C THR A 682 -29.31 22.69 1.22
N ALA A 683 -27.99 22.86 1.27
CA ALA A 683 -27.00 21.80 1.10
C ALA A 683 -26.16 21.65 2.40
N ASP A 684 -25.90 20.41 2.82
CA ASP A 684 -25.00 20.09 3.94
C ASP A 684 -23.56 19.91 3.42
N ILE A 685 -22.57 19.98 4.31
CA ILE A 685 -21.15 19.92 3.93
C ILE A 685 -20.55 18.55 4.26
N GLU A 686 -19.80 18.00 3.33
CA GLU A 686 -19.04 16.76 3.50
C GLU A 686 -17.85 16.94 4.46
N ALA A 687 -17.48 15.91 5.24
CA ALA A 687 -16.29 15.95 6.08
C ALA A 687 -15.02 16.23 5.25
N GLY A 688 -14.12 17.07 5.77
CA GLY A 688 -12.96 17.59 5.03
C GLY A 688 -13.23 18.86 4.20
N TYR A 689 -14.49 19.33 4.16
CA TYR A 689 -14.89 20.57 3.50
C TYR A 689 -15.52 21.56 4.50
N PHE A 690 -15.47 22.85 4.17
CA PHE A 690 -16.03 23.94 4.97
C PHE A 690 -16.78 24.93 4.07
N SER A 691 -17.88 25.51 4.58
CA SER A 691 -18.51 26.68 3.99
C SER A 691 -19.04 27.58 5.10
N GLU A 692 -19.13 28.88 4.83
CA GLU A 692 -19.61 29.86 5.80
C GLU A 692 -21.13 29.81 5.90
N ALA A 693 -21.68 30.06 7.10
CA ALA A 693 -23.12 30.17 7.31
C ALA A 693 -23.79 31.26 6.44
N THR A 694 -23.05 32.31 6.08
CA THR A 694 -23.51 33.42 5.22
C THR A 694 -23.42 33.10 3.72
N ALA A 695 -22.61 32.10 3.34
CA ALA A 695 -22.35 31.71 1.96
C ALA A 695 -22.24 30.17 1.85
N PRO A 696 -23.34 29.43 2.11
CA PRO A 696 -23.31 27.98 2.30
C PRO A 696 -22.87 27.19 1.06
N PHE A 697 -23.02 27.79 -0.14
CA PHE A 697 -22.63 27.18 -1.42
C PHE A 697 -21.18 27.48 -1.83
N SER A 698 -20.50 28.35 -1.08
CA SER A 698 -19.08 28.62 -1.29
C SER A 698 -18.27 27.61 -0.49
N VAL A 699 -18.02 26.45 -1.09
CA VAL A 699 -17.27 25.37 -0.44
C VAL A 699 -15.77 25.53 -0.60
N TYR A 700 -15.08 25.34 0.51
CA TYR A 700 -13.65 25.36 0.68
C TYR A 700 -13.18 23.96 1.14
N LYS A 701 -11.96 23.59 0.76
CA LYS A 701 -11.30 22.34 1.17
C LYS A 701 -10.43 22.63 2.38
N CYS A 702 -10.39 21.73 3.35
CA CYS A 702 -9.56 21.87 4.54
C CYS A 702 -8.30 21.01 4.42
N LEU A 703 -7.16 21.55 4.84
CA LEU A 703 -5.87 20.84 4.90
C LEU A 703 -5.23 21.11 6.27
N PRO A 704 -5.09 20.09 7.14
CA PRO A 704 -5.58 18.71 6.99
C PRO A 704 -7.13 18.59 7.02
N PRO A 705 -7.71 17.49 6.50
CA PRO A 705 -9.17 17.29 6.45
C PRO A 705 -9.83 17.27 7.84
N ASP A 706 -9.10 16.81 8.86
CA ASP A 706 -9.62 16.62 10.23
C ASP A 706 -10.02 17.93 10.92
N LEU A 707 -9.53 19.09 10.45
CA LEU A 707 -9.92 20.41 10.97
C LEU A 707 -11.40 20.74 10.66
N CYS A 708 -11.99 20.06 9.67
CA CYS A 708 -13.34 20.30 9.20
C CYS A 708 -14.19 19.03 9.35
N PRO A 709 -14.93 18.89 10.45
CA PRO A 709 -15.71 17.67 10.73
C PRO A 709 -16.91 17.48 9.78
N GLY A 710 -17.23 18.47 8.94
CA GLY A 710 -18.43 18.48 8.08
C GLY A 710 -19.71 18.85 8.84
N GLY A 711 -20.85 18.75 8.17
CA GLY A 711 -22.17 19.06 8.73
C GLY A 711 -22.70 20.45 8.34
N PHE A 712 -23.25 21.21 9.30
CA PHE A 712 -23.85 22.52 9.04
C PHE A 712 -22.78 23.58 8.67
N PRO A 713 -23.08 24.51 7.74
CA PRO A 713 -22.20 25.64 7.43
C PRO A 713 -21.75 26.45 8.64
N GLY A 714 -20.44 26.70 8.73
CA GLY A 714 -19.77 27.41 9.82
C GLY A 714 -19.20 26.53 10.95
N THR A 715 -19.11 25.21 10.77
CA THR A 715 -18.61 24.29 11.80
C THR A 715 -17.10 24.00 11.63
N CYS A 716 -16.32 24.18 12.70
CA CYS A 716 -14.87 23.92 12.76
C CYS A 716 -14.50 23.02 13.95
N ALA A 717 -13.40 22.27 13.86
CA ALA A 717 -12.85 21.50 14.98
C ALA A 717 -12.14 22.39 16.03
N ASP A 718 -12.14 21.98 17.30
CA ASP A 718 -11.30 22.53 18.40
C ASP A 718 -11.28 24.07 18.54
N GLU A 719 -12.45 24.72 18.45
CA GLU A 719 -12.62 26.19 18.56
C GLU A 719 -11.89 27.01 17.47
N LEU A 720 -11.48 26.38 16.36
CA LEU A 720 -10.88 27.10 15.23
C LEU A 720 -11.88 28.06 14.58
N GLU A 721 -11.38 29.20 14.14
CA GLU A 721 -12.14 30.23 13.44
C GLU A 721 -11.51 30.56 12.07
N GLY A 722 -12.25 31.30 11.26
CA GLY A 722 -11.83 31.70 9.92
C GLY A 722 -12.21 30.68 8.84
N VAL A 723 -11.99 31.04 7.58
CA VAL A 723 -12.32 30.22 6.42
C VAL A 723 -11.02 29.65 5.87
N PRO A 724 -10.80 28.32 5.75
CA PRO A 724 -11.65 27.21 6.19
C PRO A 724 -11.17 26.55 7.49
N CYS A 725 -11.39 27.18 8.65
CA CYS A 725 -11.09 26.70 10.01
C CYS A 725 -9.59 26.60 10.37
N THR A 726 -8.84 27.71 10.30
CA THR A 726 -7.37 27.64 10.34
C THR A 726 -6.72 28.63 11.29
N ARG A 727 -7.51 29.41 12.04
CA ARG A 727 -7.01 30.42 12.95
C ARG A 727 -7.48 30.15 14.36
N CYS A 728 -6.57 30.23 15.33
CA CYS A 728 -6.96 30.33 16.73
C CYS A 728 -7.53 31.72 17.04
N PRO A 729 -8.45 31.82 18.01
CA PRO A 729 -8.92 33.10 18.53
C PRO A 729 -7.76 33.98 19.06
N ASP A 730 -7.93 35.30 19.04
CA ASP A 730 -6.90 36.24 19.49
C ASP A 730 -6.43 35.94 20.93
N GLY A 731 -5.10 35.88 21.13
CA GLY A 731 -4.49 35.58 22.43
C GLY A 731 -4.14 34.11 22.65
N LYS A 732 -4.56 33.23 21.73
CA LYS A 732 -4.19 31.81 21.71
C LYS A 732 -3.28 31.46 20.52
N ALA A 733 -2.48 30.41 20.66
CA ALA A 733 -1.65 29.82 19.61
C ALA A 733 -1.95 28.33 19.47
N TRP A 734 -1.77 27.80 18.27
CA TRP A 734 -2.03 26.40 17.98
C TRP A 734 -0.97 25.48 18.61
N ASP A 735 -1.42 24.48 19.37
CA ASP A 735 -0.63 23.36 19.87
C ASP A 735 -1.17 22.05 19.27
N ASN A 736 -0.29 21.25 18.66
CA ASN A 736 -0.66 19.98 18.02
C ASN A 736 -1.24 18.93 19.00
N VAL A 737 -1.11 19.13 20.31
CA VAL A 737 -1.61 18.19 21.34
C VAL A 737 -2.87 18.69 22.05
N GLU A 738 -2.93 19.99 22.37
CA GLU A 738 -4.01 20.59 23.18
C GLU A 738 -4.90 21.58 22.39
N GLY A 739 -4.71 21.73 21.08
CA GLY A 739 -5.44 22.68 20.25
C GLY A 739 -5.02 24.13 20.53
N CYS A 740 -5.94 25.08 20.48
CA CYS A 740 -5.62 26.49 20.72
C CYS A 740 -5.32 26.78 22.21
N THR A 741 -4.05 27.03 22.54
CA THR A 741 -3.53 27.29 23.90
C THR A 741 -3.21 28.77 24.16
N GLU A 742 -3.29 29.24 25.40
CA GLU A 742 -3.05 30.65 25.77
C GLU A 742 -1.56 31.05 25.66
N CYS A 743 -1.29 32.23 25.10
CA CYS A 743 0.07 32.72 24.93
C CYS A 743 0.76 33.11 26.25
N THR A 744 1.91 32.49 26.55
CA THR A 744 2.68 32.78 27.77
C THR A 744 3.70 33.92 27.57
N PRO A 745 4.04 34.72 28.60
CA PRO A 745 5.05 35.79 28.49
C PRO A 745 6.43 35.30 28.02
N LEU A 746 6.77 34.03 28.29
CA LEU A 746 8.02 33.41 27.88
C LEU A 746 8.18 33.35 26.34
N SER A 747 7.07 33.16 25.61
CA SER A 747 7.05 33.09 24.14
C SER A 747 7.52 34.39 23.49
N ILE A 748 7.05 35.54 23.98
CA ILE A 748 7.41 36.87 23.47
C ILE A 748 8.88 37.21 23.77
N PHE A 749 9.38 36.87 24.97
CA PHE A 749 10.79 37.09 25.32
C PHE A 749 11.74 36.26 24.44
N GLY A 750 11.32 35.07 24.00
CA GLY A 750 12.09 34.22 23.07
C GLY A 750 12.46 34.95 21.78
N TRP A 751 11.51 35.62 21.13
CA TRP A 751 11.74 36.34 19.88
C TRP A 751 12.69 37.54 20.03
N ILE A 752 12.63 38.24 21.17
CA ILE A 752 13.57 39.33 21.48
C ILE A 752 14.99 38.79 21.63
N THR A 753 15.16 37.67 22.34
CA THR A 753 16.48 37.04 22.50
C THR A 753 17.04 36.54 21.17
N ALA A 754 16.19 35.98 20.29
CA ALA A 754 16.58 35.54 18.95
C ALA A 754 17.04 36.71 18.07
N ALA A 755 16.35 37.85 18.12
CA ALA A 755 16.74 39.06 17.38
C ALA A 755 18.12 39.57 17.83
N VAL A 756 18.37 39.63 19.15
CA VAL A 756 19.67 40.04 19.70
C VAL A 756 20.77 39.06 19.28
N PHE A 757 20.51 37.75 19.34
CA PHE A 757 21.45 36.73 18.90
C PHE A 757 21.76 36.82 17.40
N GLY A 758 20.76 37.11 16.57
CA GLY A 758 20.91 37.35 15.12
C GLY A 758 21.89 38.51 14.83
N LEU A 759 21.74 39.63 15.53
CA LEU A 759 22.60 40.81 15.34
C LEU A 759 24.08 40.54 15.67
N VAL A 760 24.35 39.70 16.67
CA VAL A 760 25.71 39.31 17.10
C VAL A 760 26.30 38.20 16.21
N SER A 761 25.50 37.20 15.87
CA SER A 761 25.94 36.01 15.13
C SER A 761 26.33 36.32 13.68
N VAL A 762 25.63 37.23 12.99
CA VAL A 762 25.92 37.60 11.59
C VAL A 762 27.37 38.12 11.38
N PRO A 763 27.85 39.14 12.13
CA PRO A 763 29.24 39.59 12.01
C PRO A 763 30.26 38.57 12.57
N MET A 764 29.89 37.75 13.56
CA MET A 764 30.74 36.64 14.03
C MET A 764 30.97 35.61 12.90
N LEU A 765 29.93 35.29 12.12
CA LEU A 765 30.02 34.39 10.97
C LEU A 765 30.95 34.93 9.88
N TYR A 766 30.96 36.25 9.63
CA TYR A 766 31.95 36.85 8.71
C TYR A 766 33.39 36.49 9.09
N TYR A 767 33.76 36.65 10.37
CA TYR A 767 35.12 36.31 10.81
C TYR A 767 35.38 34.81 10.75
N MET A 768 34.42 33.99 11.17
CA MET A 768 34.56 32.52 11.15
C MET A 768 34.74 31.97 9.73
N MET A 769 33.96 32.49 8.78
CA MET A 769 33.98 32.08 7.37
C MET A 769 35.23 32.53 6.61
N ASN A 770 35.82 33.65 7.03
CA ASN A 770 37.00 34.24 6.39
C ASN A 770 38.29 34.02 7.18
N MET A 771 38.30 33.11 8.17
CA MET A 771 39.54 32.68 8.81
C MET A 771 40.50 32.13 7.75
N LYS A 772 41.80 32.44 7.89
CA LYS A 772 42.83 32.01 6.95
C LYS A 772 42.83 30.47 6.87
N GLN A 773 42.32 29.94 5.77
CA GLN A 773 42.41 28.51 5.49
C GLN A 773 43.83 28.22 5.00
N THR A 774 44.61 27.50 5.81
CA THR A 774 45.92 26.98 5.40
C THR A 774 45.74 25.79 4.45
N ALA A 775 46.78 25.42 3.70
CA ALA A 775 46.76 24.22 2.83
C ALA A 775 46.43 22.90 3.58
N LYS A 776 46.41 22.90 4.92
CA LYS A 776 46.02 21.79 5.80
C LYS A 776 44.53 21.85 6.26
N ALA A 777 43.72 22.75 5.70
CA ALA A 777 42.35 23.04 6.13
C ALA A 777 41.27 22.06 5.61
N THR A 778 41.67 20.91 5.06
CA THR A 778 40.78 19.88 4.49
C THR A 778 39.70 19.42 5.47
N THR A 779 40.01 19.29 6.77
CA THR A 779 39.03 18.86 7.77
C THR A 779 37.99 19.93 8.12
N MET A 780 38.38 21.21 8.22
CA MET A 780 37.43 22.32 8.48
C MET A 780 36.54 22.59 7.25
N LEU A 781 37.07 22.37 6.05
CA LEU A 781 36.28 22.39 4.82
C LEU A 781 35.31 21.20 4.79
N ALA A 782 35.74 20.01 5.21
CA ALA A 782 34.89 18.82 5.29
C ALA A 782 33.74 18.98 6.27
N THR A 783 33.99 19.47 7.50
CA THR A 783 32.95 19.74 8.50
C THR A 783 31.91 20.72 7.97
N SER A 784 32.36 21.85 7.43
CA SER A 784 31.46 22.90 6.93
C SER A 784 30.63 22.44 5.73
N CYS A 785 31.19 21.64 4.82
CA CYS A 785 30.45 21.06 3.71
C CYS A 785 29.44 20.00 4.18
N ALA A 786 29.83 19.11 5.10
CA ALA A 786 28.93 18.10 5.66
C ALA A 786 27.76 18.74 6.42
N LEU A 787 28.02 19.78 7.21
CA LEU A 787 26.96 20.55 7.88
C LEU A 787 26.04 21.24 6.87
N ALA A 788 26.59 21.86 5.82
CA ALA A 788 25.79 22.50 4.78
C ALA A 788 24.91 21.50 3.99
N MET A 789 25.45 20.31 3.69
CA MET A 789 24.68 19.21 3.07
C MET A 789 23.56 18.72 3.98
N THR A 790 23.82 18.64 5.29
CA THR A 790 22.82 18.25 6.30
C THR A 790 21.69 19.26 6.37
N ILE A 791 22.01 20.56 6.45
CA ILE A 791 21.01 21.62 6.44
C ILE A 791 20.21 21.56 5.14
N SER A 792 20.86 21.36 3.99
CA SER A 792 20.17 21.22 2.71
C SER A 792 19.28 19.97 2.65
N MET A 793 19.68 18.85 3.26
CA MET A 793 18.84 17.65 3.39
C MET A 793 17.59 17.96 4.19
N ILE A 794 17.74 18.54 5.38
CA ILE A 794 16.64 18.90 6.27
C ILE A 794 15.67 19.86 5.55
N GLN A 795 16.19 20.87 4.84
CA GLN A 795 15.38 21.77 4.03
C GLN A 795 14.61 21.03 2.93
N ASN A 796 15.21 20.07 2.25
CA ASN A 796 14.52 19.29 1.21
C ASN A 796 13.39 18.43 1.80
N VAL A 797 13.58 17.84 2.98
CA VAL A 797 12.52 17.10 3.70
C VAL A 797 11.42 18.07 4.16
N GLY A 798 11.78 19.24 4.69
CA GLY A 798 10.83 20.27 5.10
C GLY A 798 9.97 20.76 3.94
N ILE A 799 10.56 20.99 2.76
CA ILE A 799 9.81 21.37 1.55
C ILE A 799 8.77 20.31 1.16
N VAL A 800 9.10 19.02 1.33
CA VAL A 800 8.18 17.91 1.01
C VAL A 800 6.97 17.88 1.94
N GLY A 801 7.11 18.33 3.20
CA GLY A 801 5.99 18.47 4.13
C GLY A 801 4.86 19.36 3.61
N TYR A 802 5.14 20.27 2.66
CA TYR A 802 4.17 21.17 2.04
C TYR A 802 3.52 20.60 0.75
N ILE A 803 3.62 19.29 0.48
CA ILE A 803 2.81 18.66 -0.57
C ILE A 803 1.33 18.69 -0.14
N SER A 804 0.40 18.79 -1.10
CA SER A 804 -1.05 18.78 -0.87
C SER A 804 -1.59 17.39 -0.47
N PHE A 805 -0.95 16.74 0.50
CA PHE A 805 -1.24 15.39 0.99
C PHE A 805 -1.43 15.40 2.51
N SER A 806 -2.40 14.65 3.02
CA SER A 806 -2.66 14.52 4.46
C SER A 806 -1.69 13.53 5.11
N TRP A 807 -0.67 14.05 5.79
CA TRP A 807 0.33 13.23 6.47
C TRP A 807 -0.26 12.53 7.71
N PRO A 808 0.07 11.24 7.94
CA PRO A 808 -0.25 10.55 9.19
C PRO A 808 0.29 11.33 10.40
N SER A 809 -0.45 11.33 11.50
CA SER A 809 -0.10 12.07 12.72
C SER A 809 1.25 11.64 13.31
N GLU A 810 1.67 10.39 13.09
CA GLU A 810 2.96 9.87 13.56
C GLU A 810 4.16 10.49 12.84
N LEU A 811 3.95 11.14 11.68
CA LEU A 811 5.01 11.83 10.92
C LEU A 811 4.98 13.36 11.08
N GLN A 812 3.92 13.93 11.66
CA GLN A 812 3.77 15.39 11.77
C GLN A 812 4.85 16.04 12.63
N TRP A 813 5.19 15.46 13.79
CA TRP A 813 6.26 15.96 14.67
C TRP A 813 7.60 16.15 13.95
N MET A 814 7.88 15.32 12.94
CA MET A 814 9.09 15.43 12.14
C MET A 814 9.02 16.68 11.26
N PHE A 815 7.93 16.86 10.52
CA PHE A 815 7.77 18.03 9.66
C PHE A 815 7.80 19.33 10.47
N ASP A 816 7.22 19.33 11.67
CA ASP A 816 7.31 20.44 12.63
C ASP A 816 8.77 20.75 13.02
N LEU A 817 9.60 19.73 13.23
CA LEU A 817 11.03 19.93 13.52
C LEU A 817 11.80 20.43 12.29
N MET A 818 11.44 19.99 11.09
CA MET A 818 12.09 20.43 9.85
C MET A 818 11.67 21.85 9.44
N SER A 819 10.47 22.30 9.83
CA SER A 819 9.91 23.61 9.47
C SER A 819 10.74 24.79 9.99
N ILE A 820 11.43 24.59 11.13
CA ILE A 820 12.41 25.52 11.71
C ILE A 820 13.49 25.89 10.68
N PHE A 821 13.96 24.91 9.91
CA PHE A 821 15.01 25.09 8.91
C PHE A 821 14.48 25.60 7.56
N THR A 822 13.17 25.57 7.34
CA THR A 822 12.49 26.26 6.23
C THR A 822 12.00 27.65 6.61
N LEU A 823 12.31 28.12 7.83
CA LEU A 823 11.93 29.42 8.39
C LEU A 823 10.40 29.63 8.48
N ASP A 824 9.67 28.59 8.85
CA ASP A 824 8.26 28.72 9.23
C ASP A 824 8.15 29.29 10.65
N LEU A 825 7.74 30.55 10.77
CA LEU A 825 7.69 31.23 12.07
C LEU A 825 6.46 30.81 12.90
N GLN A 826 5.38 30.35 12.26
CA GLN A 826 4.17 29.95 12.97
C GLN A 826 4.40 28.68 13.79
N ALA A 827 5.13 27.71 13.23
CA ALA A 827 5.55 26.50 13.94
C ALA A 827 6.40 26.76 15.20
N VAL A 828 7.00 27.95 15.34
CA VAL A 828 7.81 28.35 16.52
C VAL A 828 7.04 29.33 17.43
N GLY A 829 5.72 29.43 17.27
CA GLY A 829 4.85 30.24 18.13
C GLY A 829 4.91 31.74 17.84
N PHE A 830 5.16 32.15 16.59
CA PHE A 830 5.06 33.57 16.20
C PHE A 830 3.63 34.11 16.29
N ASP A 831 2.61 33.24 16.29
CA ASP A 831 1.21 33.64 16.46
C ASP A 831 0.98 34.36 17.80
N CYS A 832 1.82 34.10 18.82
CA CYS A 832 1.82 34.83 20.09
C CYS A 832 2.42 36.25 20.02
N VAL A 833 3.14 36.59 18.94
CA VAL A 833 3.65 37.93 18.67
C VAL A 833 2.69 38.71 17.77
N SER A 834 2.18 38.05 16.73
CA SER A 834 1.18 38.62 15.82
C SER A 834 0.30 37.50 15.29
N SER A 835 -1.02 37.59 15.48
CA SER A 835 -1.99 36.63 14.96
C SER A 835 -2.17 36.69 13.44
N SER A 836 -1.44 37.57 12.73
CA SER A 836 -1.61 37.81 11.29
C SER A 836 -0.54 37.09 10.46
N PRO A 837 -0.94 36.17 9.57
CA PRO A 837 -0.02 35.41 8.72
C PRO A 837 0.77 36.30 7.74
N VAL A 838 0.19 37.42 7.29
CA VAL A 838 0.86 38.39 6.41
C VAL A 838 2.09 39.00 7.08
N TYR A 839 1.98 39.41 8.35
CA TYR A 839 3.12 39.96 9.08
C TYR A 839 4.20 38.91 9.33
N GLY A 840 3.81 37.66 9.59
CA GLY A 840 4.74 36.53 9.66
C GLY A 840 5.54 36.37 8.37
N TYR A 841 4.86 36.28 7.23
CA TYR A 841 5.50 36.18 5.91
C TYR A 841 6.40 37.38 5.58
N MET A 842 5.96 38.61 5.88
CA MET A 842 6.75 39.83 5.67
C MET A 842 8.03 39.82 6.50
N MET A 843 7.97 39.37 7.76
CA MET A 843 9.14 39.23 8.63
C MET A 843 10.13 38.22 8.05
N THR A 844 9.67 37.00 7.71
CA THR A 844 10.53 35.96 7.13
C THR A 844 11.17 36.42 5.81
N SER A 845 10.39 37.07 4.96
CA SER A 845 10.85 37.65 3.68
C SER A 845 11.92 38.72 3.89
N ALA A 846 11.84 39.50 4.98
CA ALA A 846 12.79 40.55 5.29
C ALA A 846 14.08 40.05 5.97
N MET A 847 14.11 38.85 6.57
CA MET A 847 15.26 38.37 7.35
C MET A 847 16.58 38.38 6.56
N LEU A 848 16.62 37.83 5.34
CA LEU A 848 17.83 37.79 4.51
C LEU A 848 18.23 39.19 3.99
N PRO A 849 17.33 39.99 3.39
CA PRO A 849 17.66 41.38 3.05
C PRO A 849 18.21 42.17 4.25
N CYS A 850 17.61 42.03 5.43
CA CYS A 850 18.08 42.67 6.66
C CYS A 850 19.45 42.14 7.10
N ALA A 851 19.70 40.84 7.02
CA ALA A 851 21.01 40.25 7.34
C ALA A 851 22.12 40.75 6.39
N LEU A 852 21.81 40.85 5.09
CA LEU A 852 22.75 41.38 4.09
C LEU A 852 22.98 42.89 4.27
N ALA A 853 21.92 43.66 4.53
CA ALA A 853 22.03 45.08 4.86
C ALA A 853 22.82 45.28 6.16
N TRP A 854 22.62 44.44 7.17
CA TRP A 854 23.38 44.46 8.42
C TRP A 854 24.87 44.19 8.18
N LEU A 855 25.23 43.23 7.33
CA LEU A 855 26.63 43.01 6.93
C LEU A 855 27.24 44.24 6.23
N LEU A 856 26.48 44.94 5.39
CA LEU A 856 26.92 46.19 4.77
C LEU A 856 27.11 47.31 5.80
N ILE A 857 26.18 47.45 6.76
CA ILE A 857 26.30 48.41 7.87
C ILE A 857 27.53 48.09 8.71
N CYS A 858 27.72 46.82 9.11
CA CYS A 858 28.91 46.36 9.81
C CYS A 858 30.20 46.66 9.03
N PHE A 859 30.19 46.53 7.70
CA PHE A 859 31.34 46.90 6.87
C PHE A 859 31.68 48.39 7.03
N PHE A 860 30.70 49.29 6.93
CA PHE A 860 30.94 50.73 7.11
C PHE A 860 31.36 51.07 8.56
N LEU A 861 30.68 50.50 9.56
CA LEU A 861 31.04 50.68 10.97
C LEU A 861 32.44 50.15 11.27
N SER A 862 32.86 49.05 10.63
CA SER A 862 34.21 48.50 10.81
C SER A 862 35.31 49.46 10.36
N LYS A 863 35.02 50.38 9.43
CA LYS A 863 35.97 51.42 9.00
C LYS A 863 36.17 52.52 10.05
N LEU A 864 35.21 52.69 10.97
CA LEU A 864 35.31 53.62 12.08
C LEU A 864 36.14 53.04 13.25
N LEU A 865 36.42 51.75 13.26
CA LEU A 865 37.20 51.09 14.33
C LEU A 865 38.72 51.34 14.19
N PRO A 866 39.43 51.60 15.31
CA PRO A 866 40.84 51.96 15.30
C PRO A 866 41.78 50.80 14.95
N SER A 867 41.39 49.55 15.25
CA SER A 867 42.24 48.39 15.00
C SER A 867 42.05 47.81 13.58
N PRO A 868 43.14 47.56 12.82
CA PRO A 868 43.05 46.96 11.48
C PRO A 868 42.54 45.51 11.49
N SER A 869 42.65 44.79 12.60
CA SER A 869 42.20 43.38 12.71
C SER A 869 40.68 43.22 12.62
N TRP A 870 39.91 44.27 12.95
CA TRP A 870 38.45 44.27 12.95
C TRP A 870 37.85 44.90 11.70
N ARG A 871 38.68 45.23 10.70
CA ARG A 871 38.22 45.89 9.46
C ARG A 871 37.76 44.86 8.45
N PHE A 872 36.56 45.03 7.91
CA PHE A 872 36.05 44.16 6.86
C PHE A 872 36.74 44.49 5.52
N GLU A 873 37.01 43.46 4.72
CA GLU A 873 37.57 43.56 3.36
C GLU A 873 36.46 43.37 2.33
N SER A 874 36.50 44.13 1.22
CA SER A 874 35.42 44.12 0.23
C SER A 874 35.25 42.77 -0.47
N GLY A 875 36.33 42.11 -0.87
CA GLY A 875 36.25 40.77 -1.50
C GLY A 875 35.67 39.71 -0.56
N LYS A 876 36.15 39.67 0.69
CA LYS A 876 35.66 38.76 1.74
C LYS A 876 34.20 39.02 2.10
N LEU A 877 33.78 40.29 2.13
CA LEU A 877 32.40 40.69 2.35
C LEU A 877 31.49 40.12 1.24
N VAL A 878 31.85 40.34 -0.03
CA VAL A 878 31.07 39.81 -1.17
C VAL A 878 30.99 38.29 -1.12
N SER A 879 32.08 37.60 -0.78
CA SER A 879 32.03 36.13 -0.62
C SER A 879 31.16 35.69 0.54
N THR A 880 31.10 36.46 1.62
CA THR A 880 30.23 36.15 2.77
C THR A 880 28.77 36.35 2.39
N MET A 881 28.43 37.49 1.77
CA MET A 881 27.09 37.74 1.23
C MET A 881 26.67 36.67 0.23
N GLY A 882 27.58 36.27 -0.68
CA GLY A 882 27.36 35.17 -1.61
C GLY A 882 27.12 33.82 -0.92
N GLN A 883 27.80 33.56 0.20
CA GLN A 883 27.50 32.36 1.00
C GLN A 883 26.10 32.40 1.61
N PHE A 884 25.72 33.53 2.23
CA PHE A 884 24.39 33.69 2.81
C PHE A 884 23.33 33.46 1.72
N MET A 885 23.50 34.09 0.54
CA MET A 885 22.63 33.85 -0.62
C MET A 885 22.63 32.38 -1.07
N GLN A 886 23.79 31.72 -1.13
CA GLN A 886 23.87 30.31 -1.55
C GLN A 886 23.16 29.35 -0.58
N VAL A 887 23.34 29.52 0.74
CA VAL A 887 22.74 28.64 1.76
C VAL A 887 21.23 28.89 1.87
N SER A 888 20.82 30.15 1.76
CA SER A 888 19.42 30.55 1.85
C SER A 888 18.67 30.41 0.52
N PHE A 889 19.35 30.12 -0.60
CA PHE A 889 18.74 30.05 -1.94
C PHE A 889 17.53 29.12 -1.98
N THR A 890 17.65 27.91 -1.42
CA THR A 890 16.56 26.93 -1.36
C THR A 890 15.39 27.45 -0.53
N ILE A 891 15.65 27.94 0.69
CA ILE A 891 14.62 28.46 1.60
C ILE A 891 13.91 29.66 0.97
N TYR A 892 14.67 30.63 0.45
CA TYR A 892 14.09 31.83 -0.15
C TYR A 892 13.44 31.58 -1.50
N SER A 893 13.82 30.52 -2.22
CA SER A 893 13.05 30.06 -3.37
C SER A 893 11.68 29.53 -2.93
N LYS A 894 11.61 28.77 -1.83
CA LYS A 894 10.33 28.33 -1.22
C LYS A 894 9.51 29.52 -0.75
N ILE A 895 10.08 30.44 0.03
CA ILE A 895 9.38 31.64 0.53
C ILE A 895 8.88 32.48 -0.64
N ALA A 896 9.71 32.73 -1.65
CA ALA A 896 9.32 33.53 -2.81
C ALA A 896 8.17 32.90 -3.62
N LEU A 897 8.14 31.57 -3.70
CA LEU A 897 7.09 30.82 -4.38
C LEU A 897 5.88 30.51 -3.49
N SER A 898 5.96 30.70 -2.18
CA SER A 898 4.90 30.38 -1.22
C SER A 898 3.55 31.06 -1.53
N PRO A 899 3.51 32.37 -1.86
CA PRO A 899 2.27 33.01 -2.33
C PRO A 899 1.73 32.45 -3.66
N MET A 900 2.54 31.71 -4.41
CA MET A 900 2.16 31.09 -5.69
C MET A 900 1.75 29.63 -5.53
N MET A 901 1.96 29.02 -4.36
CA MET A 901 1.54 27.65 -4.04
C MET A 901 0.04 27.64 -3.73
N CYS A 902 -0.76 27.78 -4.78
CA CYS A 902 -2.22 27.85 -4.69
C CYS A 902 -2.85 26.52 -5.10
N TYR A 903 -3.88 26.09 -4.39
CA TYR A 903 -4.70 24.94 -4.75
C TYR A 903 -6.16 25.37 -4.92
N THR A 904 -6.90 24.65 -5.75
CA THR A 904 -8.25 25.04 -6.13
C THR A 904 -9.29 24.45 -5.18
N HIS A 905 -10.13 25.33 -4.66
CA HIS A 905 -11.34 24.97 -3.93
C HIS A 905 -12.50 24.69 -4.90
N PRO A 906 -13.50 23.89 -4.49
CA PRO A 906 -14.69 23.61 -5.30
C PRO A 906 -15.45 24.86 -5.77
N ASN A 907 -15.41 25.95 -5.01
CA ASN A 907 -16.02 27.23 -5.38
C ASN A 907 -15.25 28.02 -6.46
N GLY A 908 -14.15 27.47 -6.99
CA GLY A 908 -13.30 28.11 -8.00
C GLY A 908 -12.28 29.11 -7.44
N LYS A 909 -12.37 29.44 -6.14
CA LYS A 909 -11.34 30.23 -5.47
C LYS A 909 -10.10 29.36 -5.27
N SER A 910 -8.94 30.00 -5.25
CA SER A 910 -7.68 29.29 -4.97
C SER A 910 -7.17 29.72 -3.60
N GLY A 911 -6.99 28.77 -2.69
CA GLY A 911 -6.39 29.01 -1.38
C GLY A 911 -4.88 28.83 -1.45
N MET A 912 -4.14 29.60 -0.66
CA MET A 912 -2.70 29.40 -0.49
C MET A 912 -2.44 28.15 0.37
N LEU A 913 -1.49 27.29 0.00
CA LEU A 913 -1.30 25.98 0.66
C LEU A 913 -0.73 26.09 2.09
N GLU A 914 0.16 27.04 2.34
CA GLU A 914 0.76 27.29 3.66
C GLU A 914 -0.15 28.11 4.59
N HIS A 915 -1.00 28.98 4.01
CA HIS A 915 -2.00 29.75 4.75
C HIS A 915 -3.33 29.65 3.99
N ASN A 916 -4.01 28.52 4.15
CA ASN A 916 -5.27 28.18 3.48
C ASN A 916 -6.42 29.16 3.74
N GLY A 917 -6.32 30.02 4.76
CA GLY A 917 -7.24 31.15 4.93
C GLY A 917 -6.97 32.39 4.09
N ILE A 918 -5.86 32.42 3.32
CA ILE A 918 -5.54 33.50 2.38
C ILE A 918 -5.86 33.02 0.95
N PHE A 919 -6.79 33.70 0.29
CA PHE A 919 -7.16 33.39 -1.09
C PHE A 919 -6.25 34.09 -2.10
N CYS A 920 -5.66 33.29 -2.99
CA CYS A 920 -4.77 33.73 -4.05
C CYS A 920 -5.47 34.68 -5.03
N PHE A 921 -4.86 35.83 -5.27
CA PHE A 921 -5.31 36.86 -6.22
C PHE A 921 -6.70 37.47 -5.97
N GLU A 922 -7.38 37.07 -4.90
CA GLU A 922 -8.68 37.61 -4.48
C GLU A 922 -8.59 38.40 -3.17
N SER A 923 -7.77 37.95 -2.22
CA SER A 923 -7.61 38.63 -0.93
C SER A 923 -6.72 39.87 -1.05
N GLU A 924 -7.12 40.97 -0.41
CA GLU A 924 -6.27 42.16 -0.25
C GLU A 924 -4.95 41.83 0.47
N GLU A 925 -4.96 40.79 1.31
CA GLU A 925 -3.81 40.28 2.05
C GLU A 925 -2.81 39.52 1.16
N HIS A 926 -3.27 38.89 0.08
CA HIS A 926 -2.43 38.10 -0.82
C HIS A 926 -1.55 38.98 -1.73
N THR A 927 -2.11 40.09 -2.23
CA THR A 927 -1.41 41.01 -3.14
C THR A 927 -0.03 41.46 -2.64
N PRO A 928 0.13 41.98 -1.40
CA PRO A 928 1.45 42.36 -0.89
C PRO A 928 2.39 41.16 -0.76
N MET A 929 1.90 39.98 -0.36
CA MET A 929 2.71 38.76 -0.28
C MET A 929 3.24 38.34 -1.65
N PHE A 930 2.39 38.35 -2.67
CA PHE A 930 2.73 38.02 -4.05
C PHE A 930 3.76 38.99 -4.64
N LEU A 931 3.59 40.30 -4.43
CA LEU A 931 4.56 41.31 -4.90
C LEU A 931 5.92 41.14 -4.23
N ILE A 932 5.95 40.90 -2.91
CA ILE A 932 7.19 40.60 -2.18
C ILE A 932 7.82 39.31 -2.71
N GLY A 933 7.02 38.27 -2.96
CA GLY A 933 7.48 37.01 -3.55
C GLY A 933 8.15 37.20 -4.91
N ILE A 934 7.55 37.98 -5.81
CA ILE A 934 8.14 38.33 -7.12
C ILE A 934 9.46 39.08 -6.95
N LEU A 935 9.51 40.06 -6.04
CA LEU A 935 10.74 40.83 -5.79
C LEU A 935 11.87 39.93 -5.26
N LEU A 936 11.55 39.02 -4.35
CA LEU A 936 12.50 38.02 -3.84
C LEU A 936 12.97 37.08 -4.97
N LEU A 937 12.04 36.55 -5.78
CA LEU A 937 12.36 35.67 -6.90
C LEU A 937 13.24 36.38 -7.94
N ALA A 938 12.93 37.63 -8.27
CA ALA A 938 13.77 38.45 -9.15
C ALA A 938 15.18 38.61 -8.58
N GLY A 939 15.30 38.87 -7.27
CA GLY A 939 16.59 38.90 -6.56
C GLY A 939 17.37 37.58 -6.69
N MET A 940 16.69 36.43 -6.54
CA MET A 940 17.29 35.11 -6.68
C MET A 940 17.72 34.80 -8.12
N ILE A 941 16.91 35.18 -9.11
CA ILE A 941 17.24 35.03 -10.54
C ILE A 941 18.44 35.91 -10.91
N ILE A 942 18.49 37.15 -10.43
CA ILE A 942 19.64 38.05 -10.63
C ILE A 942 20.90 37.44 -9.99
N PHE A 943 20.80 36.92 -8.77
CA PHE A 943 21.91 36.21 -8.12
C PHE A 943 22.36 34.98 -8.91
N TYR A 944 21.42 34.19 -9.43
CA TYR A 944 21.73 33.02 -10.25
C TYR A 944 22.42 33.40 -11.57
N ALA A 945 21.94 34.44 -12.25
CA ALA A 945 22.57 34.99 -13.45
C ALA A 945 24.00 35.50 -13.16
N MET A 946 24.21 36.18 -12.02
CA MET A 946 25.54 36.60 -11.57
C MET A 946 26.44 35.39 -11.26
N ALA A 947 25.89 34.32 -10.68
CA ALA A 947 26.64 33.09 -10.42
C ALA A 947 27.05 32.38 -11.72
N ILE A 948 26.18 32.30 -12.73
CA ILE A 948 26.51 31.78 -14.06
C ILE A 948 27.62 32.62 -14.70
N TRP A 949 27.45 33.95 -14.70
CA TRP A 949 28.46 34.87 -15.24
C TRP A 949 29.81 34.69 -14.54
N ALA A 950 29.81 34.63 -13.20
CA ALA A 950 31.02 34.41 -12.42
C ALA A 950 31.70 33.09 -12.76
N THR A 951 30.94 31.99 -12.90
CA THR A 951 31.45 30.66 -13.25
C THR A 951 32.04 30.59 -14.66
N VAL A 952 31.43 31.28 -15.63
CA VAL A 952 31.91 31.33 -17.03
C VAL A 952 33.17 32.20 -17.14
N VAL A 953 33.24 33.31 -16.40
CA VAL A 953 34.35 34.27 -16.45
C VAL A 953 35.52 33.85 -15.55
N ALA A 954 35.29 33.00 -14.55
CA ALA A 954 36.28 32.61 -13.55
C ALA A 954 37.62 32.13 -14.12
N PRO A 955 37.68 31.24 -15.14
CA PRO A 955 38.96 30.80 -15.70
C PRO A 955 39.78 31.95 -16.30
N ARG A 956 39.13 32.90 -16.99
CA ARG A 956 39.80 34.06 -17.60
C ARG A 956 40.33 35.03 -16.54
N LYS A 957 39.55 35.28 -15.49
CA LYS A 957 39.95 36.19 -14.41
C LYS A 957 41.02 35.59 -13.50
N ALA A 958 40.98 34.27 -13.28
CA ALA A 958 42.03 33.52 -12.60
C ALA A 958 43.37 33.64 -13.35
N ALA A 959 43.37 33.43 -14.67
CA ALA A 959 44.57 33.56 -15.51
C ALA A 959 45.16 34.98 -15.51
N SER A 960 44.32 36.02 -15.36
CA SER A 960 44.76 37.42 -15.23
C SER A 960 45.29 37.81 -13.85
N GLY A 961 45.32 36.89 -12.87
CA GLY A 961 45.79 37.17 -11.51
C GLY A 961 44.89 38.11 -10.69
N ASN A 962 43.58 38.18 -10.99
CA ASN A 962 42.67 39.08 -10.28
C ASN A 962 42.30 38.54 -8.89
N VAL A 963 43.11 38.88 -7.88
CA VAL A 963 42.97 38.38 -6.49
C VAL A 963 41.63 38.78 -5.86
N TRP A 964 41.12 39.98 -6.16
CA TRP A 964 39.85 40.45 -5.62
C TRP A 964 38.68 39.59 -6.11
N PHE A 965 38.63 39.28 -7.41
CA PHE A 965 37.57 38.46 -7.99
C PHE A 965 37.57 37.04 -7.40
N LEU A 966 38.75 36.43 -7.27
CA LEU A 966 38.89 35.09 -6.69
C LEU A 966 38.48 35.06 -5.21
N ALA A 967 38.79 36.12 -4.46
CA ALA A 967 38.32 36.27 -3.08
C ALA A 967 36.79 36.43 -3.02
N ALA A 968 36.19 37.20 -3.93
CA ALA A 968 34.75 37.47 -3.98
C ALA A 968 33.90 36.24 -4.40
N THR A 969 34.39 35.41 -5.33
CA THR A 969 33.67 34.22 -5.81
C THR A 969 34.05 32.94 -5.07
N ARG A 970 34.75 33.04 -3.93
CA ARG A 970 35.25 31.90 -3.18
C ARG A 970 34.16 30.92 -2.76
N PHE A 971 33.00 31.44 -2.32
CA PHE A 971 31.84 30.64 -1.89
C PHE A 971 31.33 29.67 -2.99
N LEU A 972 31.45 30.06 -4.26
CA LEU A 972 30.90 29.32 -5.40
C LEU A 972 31.86 28.25 -5.93
N LEU A 973 33.17 28.54 -5.97
CA LEU A 973 34.14 27.74 -6.74
C LEU A 973 35.02 26.84 -5.86
N PHE A 974 35.42 27.29 -4.68
CA PHE A 974 36.55 26.67 -3.95
C PHE A 974 36.22 25.34 -3.26
N ARG A 975 34.95 24.97 -3.15
CA ARG A 975 34.49 23.70 -2.55
C ARG A 975 34.60 22.51 -3.50
N PHE A 976 34.59 22.78 -4.80
CA PHE A 976 34.55 21.79 -5.86
C PHE A 976 35.93 21.55 -6.44
N ARG A 977 36.12 20.40 -7.10
CA ARG A 977 37.36 20.10 -7.82
C ARG A 977 37.61 21.12 -8.92
N THR A 978 38.88 21.36 -9.21
CA THR A 978 39.32 22.36 -10.20
C THR A 978 38.95 22.01 -11.63
N ASP A 979 38.58 20.76 -11.93
CA ASP A 979 38.09 20.32 -13.24
C ASP A 979 36.57 20.39 -13.40
N ILE A 980 35.84 20.60 -12.30
CA ILE A 980 34.37 20.68 -12.20
C ILE A 980 33.97 21.86 -11.32
N TRP A 981 34.59 23.02 -11.55
CA TRP A 981 34.35 24.25 -10.79
C TRP A 981 32.92 24.79 -10.97
N TRP A 982 32.24 24.41 -12.05
CA TRP A 982 30.89 24.86 -12.40
C TRP A 982 29.77 24.21 -11.57
N PHE A 983 30.07 23.12 -10.85
CA PHE A 983 29.04 22.37 -10.11
C PHE A 983 28.33 23.21 -9.05
N GLY A 984 29.02 24.18 -8.45
CA GLY A 984 28.41 25.11 -7.49
C GLY A 984 27.23 25.90 -8.06
N THR A 985 27.27 26.24 -9.35
CA THR A 985 26.15 26.88 -10.04
C THR A 985 25.04 25.89 -10.37
N PHE A 986 25.36 24.63 -10.69
CA PHE A 986 24.36 23.59 -10.95
C PHE A 986 23.53 23.23 -9.70
N MET A 987 24.14 23.27 -8.51
CA MET A 987 23.46 22.94 -7.26
C MET A 987 22.41 23.99 -6.84
N LEU A 988 22.60 25.27 -7.21
CA LEU A 988 21.72 26.38 -6.82
C LEU A 988 20.23 26.19 -7.22
N PRO A 989 19.88 25.95 -8.49
CA PRO A 989 18.48 25.89 -8.92
C PRO A 989 17.71 24.70 -8.35
N ARG A 990 18.38 23.72 -7.70
CA ARG A 990 17.73 22.53 -7.14
C ARG A 990 16.56 22.89 -6.23
N GLY A 991 16.77 23.77 -5.25
CA GLY A 991 15.73 24.19 -4.31
C GLY A 991 14.56 24.88 -5.00
N LEU A 992 14.84 25.75 -5.98
CA LEU A 992 13.83 26.40 -6.80
C LEU A 992 12.99 25.39 -7.60
N MET A 993 13.61 24.38 -8.20
CA MET A 993 12.91 23.35 -8.97
C MET A 993 12.03 22.46 -8.09
N LEU A 994 12.46 22.17 -6.85
CA LEU A 994 11.63 21.45 -5.88
C LEU A 994 10.39 22.26 -5.51
N SER A 995 10.55 23.53 -5.15
CA SER A 995 9.40 24.40 -4.81
C SER A 995 8.51 24.69 -6.02
N LEU A 996 9.07 24.82 -7.22
CA LEU A 996 8.31 24.99 -8.45
C LEU A 996 7.44 23.75 -8.77
N SER A 997 7.92 22.55 -8.39
CA SER A 997 7.15 21.31 -8.59
C SER A 997 5.85 21.32 -7.79
N ILE A 998 5.83 21.97 -6.61
CA ILE A 998 4.62 22.14 -5.79
C ILE A 998 3.68 23.17 -6.44
N VAL A 999 4.22 24.29 -6.93
CA VAL A 999 3.44 25.33 -7.64
C VAL A 999 2.78 24.80 -8.92
N MET A 1000 3.50 24.00 -9.71
CA MET A 1000 3.01 23.54 -11.03
C MET A 1000 1.83 22.56 -10.97
N ALA A 1001 1.67 21.84 -9.87
CA ALA A 1001 0.69 20.75 -9.75
C ALA A 1001 -0.08 20.82 -8.43
N GLY A 1002 -0.51 22.03 -8.01
CA GLY A 1002 -1.17 22.28 -6.73
C GLY A 1002 -2.36 21.36 -6.40
N ASP A 1003 -3.09 20.89 -7.42
CA ASP A 1003 -4.28 20.04 -7.25
C ASP A 1003 -4.00 18.52 -7.27
N SER A 1004 -2.78 18.09 -7.58
CA SER A 1004 -2.45 16.66 -7.73
C SER A 1004 -1.17 16.27 -6.96
N PRO A 1005 -1.30 15.68 -5.76
CA PRO A 1005 -0.12 15.32 -4.94
C PRO A 1005 0.78 14.28 -5.63
N TYR A 1006 0.21 13.36 -6.41
CA TYR A 1006 0.97 12.36 -7.16
C TYR A 1006 1.88 12.98 -8.22
N VAL A 1007 1.40 14.00 -8.94
CA VAL A 1007 2.21 14.72 -9.93
C VAL A 1007 3.31 15.52 -9.24
N GLN A 1008 3.03 16.16 -8.10
CA GLN A 1008 4.04 16.84 -7.29
C GLN A 1008 5.17 15.88 -6.87
N MET A 1009 4.82 14.69 -6.36
CA MET A 1009 5.79 13.67 -5.96
C MET A 1009 6.64 13.19 -7.15
N LEU A 1010 6.03 12.92 -8.29
CA LEU A 1010 6.75 12.48 -9.49
C LEU A 1010 7.73 13.55 -9.99
N LEU A 1011 7.32 14.83 -10.00
CA LEU A 1011 8.19 15.95 -10.37
C LEU A 1011 9.36 16.10 -9.40
N ILE A 1012 9.11 16.03 -8.08
CA ILE A 1012 10.16 16.09 -7.05
C ILE A 1012 11.17 14.94 -7.21
N VAL A 1013 10.69 13.71 -7.41
CA VAL A 1013 11.56 12.55 -7.65
C VAL A 1013 12.40 12.76 -8.92
N SER A 1014 11.81 13.29 -10.00
CA SER A 1014 12.54 13.56 -11.25
C SER A 1014 13.67 14.60 -11.09
N VAL A 1015 13.43 15.66 -10.31
CA VAL A 1015 14.44 16.69 -10.00
C VAL A 1015 15.57 16.09 -9.17
N MET A 1016 15.24 15.30 -8.15
CA MET A 1016 16.22 14.65 -7.27
C MET A 1016 17.04 13.59 -7.99
N LEU A 1017 16.41 12.80 -8.87
CA LEU A 1017 17.09 11.82 -9.71
C LEU A 1017 18.06 12.50 -10.67
N THR A 1018 17.64 13.59 -11.32
CA THR A 1018 18.50 14.36 -12.24
C THR A 1018 19.73 14.93 -11.51
N TYR A 1019 19.52 15.49 -10.32
CA TYR A 1019 20.62 15.94 -9.46
C TYR A 1019 21.58 14.80 -9.12
N MET A 1020 21.05 13.65 -8.67
CA MET A 1020 21.84 12.48 -8.29
C MET A 1020 22.66 11.94 -9.47
N VAL A 1021 22.07 11.83 -10.67
CA VAL A 1021 22.78 11.34 -11.87
C VAL A 1021 23.94 12.27 -12.21
N VAL A 1022 23.73 13.58 -12.24
CA VAL A 1022 24.80 14.54 -12.51
C VAL A 1022 25.87 14.48 -11.41
N GLN A 1023 25.49 14.37 -10.15
CA GLN A 1023 26.41 14.25 -9.02
C GLN A 1023 27.27 12.97 -9.11
N LEU A 1024 26.68 11.83 -9.44
CA LEU A 1024 27.37 10.54 -9.56
C LEU A 1024 28.29 10.46 -10.79
N ILE A 1025 27.95 11.14 -11.87
CA ILE A 1025 28.84 11.25 -13.06
C ILE A 1025 30.01 12.20 -12.77
N SER A 1026 29.76 13.25 -12.00
CA SER A 1026 30.72 14.34 -11.80
C SER A 1026 31.70 14.08 -10.65
N TRP A 1027 31.28 13.47 -9.54
CA TRP A 1027 32.07 13.45 -8.28
C TRP A 1027 32.68 14.82 -7.95
N PRO A 1028 31.86 15.87 -7.85
CA PRO A 1028 32.30 17.26 -7.90
C PRO A 1028 33.04 17.72 -6.64
N TRP A 1029 32.80 17.09 -5.48
CA TRP A 1029 33.41 17.48 -4.22
C TRP A 1029 34.90 17.10 -4.18
N LYS A 1030 35.73 17.97 -3.59
CA LYS A 1030 37.19 17.72 -3.48
C LYS A 1030 37.53 16.45 -2.70
N LEU A 1031 36.75 16.13 -1.67
CA LEU A 1031 36.94 14.95 -0.84
C LEU A 1031 36.03 13.80 -1.33
N PRO A 1032 36.58 12.61 -1.63
CA PRO A 1032 35.80 11.46 -2.05
C PRO A 1032 34.69 11.08 -1.06
N ALA A 1033 34.95 11.16 0.26
CA ALA A 1033 33.93 10.87 1.29
C ALA A 1033 32.71 11.81 1.21
N LEU A 1034 32.88 13.08 0.82
CA LEU A 1034 31.76 14.01 0.64
C LEU A 1034 30.90 13.67 -0.58
N ASN A 1035 31.51 13.14 -1.65
CA ASN A 1035 30.76 12.65 -2.82
C ASN A 1035 29.90 11.44 -2.44
N ALA A 1036 30.47 10.48 -1.69
CA ALA A 1036 29.72 9.33 -1.20
C ALA A 1036 28.58 9.75 -0.25
N PHE A 1037 28.84 10.70 0.64
CA PHE A 1037 27.84 11.21 1.58
C PHE A 1037 26.65 11.89 0.88
N ASP A 1038 26.91 12.77 -0.09
CA ASP A 1038 25.87 13.43 -0.91
C ASP A 1038 25.03 12.42 -1.72
N ALA A 1039 25.67 11.36 -2.23
CA ALA A 1039 24.98 10.27 -2.91
C ALA A 1039 24.07 9.47 -1.97
N VAL A 1040 24.55 9.08 -0.79
CA VAL A 1040 23.77 8.34 0.21
C VAL A 1040 22.55 9.15 0.66
N ILE A 1041 22.74 10.44 0.95
CA ILE A 1041 21.63 11.34 1.30
C ILE A 1041 20.61 11.41 0.16
N SER A 1042 21.07 11.61 -1.07
CA SER A 1042 20.18 11.73 -2.23
C SER A 1042 19.38 10.44 -2.50
N ILE A 1043 20.01 9.27 -2.39
CA ILE A 1043 19.34 7.96 -2.54
C ILE A 1043 18.28 7.76 -1.45
N ALA A 1044 18.64 8.01 -0.19
CA ALA A 1044 17.71 7.85 0.92
C ALA A 1044 16.51 8.79 0.83
N LEU A 1045 16.71 10.05 0.39
CA LEU A 1045 15.61 10.97 0.13
C LEU A 1045 14.71 10.50 -1.02
N ILE A 1046 15.28 9.97 -2.11
CA ILE A 1046 14.49 9.41 -3.22
C ILE A 1046 13.68 8.18 -2.77
N LEU A 1047 14.28 7.28 -1.99
CA LEU A 1047 13.59 6.12 -1.41
C LEU A 1047 12.45 6.55 -0.49
N MET A 1048 12.68 7.58 0.34
CA MET A 1048 11.64 8.16 1.19
C MET A 1048 10.47 8.64 0.33
N MET A 1049 10.72 9.43 -0.73
CA MET A 1049 9.65 9.90 -1.62
C MET A 1049 8.92 8.76 -2.34
N ALA A 1050 9.64 7.71 -2.75
CA ALA A 1050 9.04 6.57 -3.43
C ALA A 1050 8.09 5.77 -2.51
N ILE A 1051 8.46 5.61 -1.24
CA ILE A 1051 7.61 4.95 -0.23
C ILE A 1051 6.42 5.84 0.12
N LEU A 1052 6.64 7.16 0.23
CA LEU A 1052 5.56 8.13 0.49
C LEU A 1052 4.51 8.14 -0.63
N GLY A 1053 4.92 7.97 -1.90
CA GLY A 1053 4.01 7.83 -3.03
C GLY A 1053 3.17 6.54 -3.02
N ALA A 1054 3.50 5.56 -2.16
CA ALA A 1054 2.75 4.32 -2.02
C ALA A 1054 1.63 4.38 -0.96
N PHE A 1055 1.48 5.50 -0.23
CA PHE A 1055 0.34 5.74 0.66
C PHE A 1055 -0.90 6.05 -0.18
N ALA A 1056 -1.50 5.01 -0.77
CA ALA A 1056 -2.83 5.10 -1.35
C ALA A 1056 -3.90 5.03 -0.24
N PRO A 1057 -5.00 5.80 -0.33
CA PRO A 1057 -6.04 5.83 0.70
C PRO A 1057 -6.78 4.49 0.91
N ASP A 1058 -6.61 3.52 0.01
CA ASP A 1058 -7.25 2.20 0.07
C ASP A 1058 -6.37 1.12 0.73
N LEU A 1059 -5.23 1.48 1.34
CA LEU A 1059 -4.36 0.52 2.04
C LEU A 1059 -4.94 0.14 3.41
N SER A 1060 -4.83 -1.14 3.78
CA SER A 1060 -5.19 -1.58 5.13
C SER A 1060 -4.30 -0.91 6.18
N SER A 1061 -4.85 -0.70 7.38
CA SER A 1061 -4.18 -0.04 8.51
C SER A 1061 -2.81 -0.64 8.85
N ASP A 1062 -2.65 -1.97 8.68
CA ASP A 1062 -1.38 -2.67 8.92
C ASP A 1062 -0.30 -2.31 7.90
N ILE A 1063 -0.65 -2.13 6.62
CA ILE A 1063 0.32 -1.74 5.58
C ILE A 1063 0.70 -0.28 5.78
N GLN A 1064 -0.26 0.59 6.12
CA GLN A 1064 -0.01 1.98 6.45
C GLN A 1064 0.98 2.09 7.63
N GLN A 1065 0.81 1.30 8.69
CA GLN A 1065 1.73 1.26 9.82
C GLN A 1065 3.15 0.79 9.42
N ARG A 1066 3.26 -0.22 8.56
CA ARG A 1066 4.55 -0.70 8.04
C ARG A 1066 5.25 0.36 7.18
N LEU A 1067 4.53 1.03 6.28
CA LEU A 1067 5.09 2.10 5.46
C LEU A 1067 5.56 3.28 6.32
N THR A 1068 4.76 3.67 7.33
CA THR A 1068 5.15 4.70 8.30
C THR A 1068 6.44 4.31 9.05
N SER A 1069 6.54 3.06 9.51
CA SER A 1069 7.76 2.56 10.17
C SER A 1069 8.99 2.55 9.26
N ALA A 1070 8.81 2.27 7.96
CA ALA A 1070 9.89 2.29 6.98
C ALA A 1070 10.41 3.72 6.73
N VAL A 1071 9.51 4.69 6.63
CA VAL A 1071 9.85 6.12 6.50
C VAL A 1071 10.66 6.58 7.73
N ILE A 1072 10.19 6.27 8.94
CA ILE A 1072 10.91 6.56 10.20
C ILE A 1072 12.29 5.88 10.21
N GLY A 1073 12.40 4.64 9.72
CA GLY A 1073 13.65 3.92 9.56
C GLY A 1073 14.66 4.63 8.64
N ILE A 1074 14.21 5.19 7.51
CA ILE A 1074 15.07 5.94 6.59
C ILE A 1074 15.57 7.24 7.23
N ILE A 1075 14.70 7.95 7.94
CA ILE A 1075 15.04 9.21 8.60
C ILE A 1075 16.06 8.97 9.73
N THR A 1076 15.84 7.94 10.54
CA THR A 1076 16.78 7.58 11.61
C THR A 1076 18.14 7.19 11.02
N PHE A 1077 18.16 6.41 9.93
CA PHE A 1077 19.39 6.12 9.19
C PHE A 1077 20.11 7.38 8.70
N LEU A 1078 19.40 8.32 8.09
CA LEU A 1078 19.96 9.58 7.61
C LEU A 1078 20.59 10.41 8.75
N ASN A 1079 19.89 10.53 9.89
CA ASN A 1079 20.40 11.23 11.06
C ASN A 1079 21.66 10.56 11.63
N VAL A 1080 21.71 9.23 11.66
CA VAL A 1080 22.91 8.49 12.08
C VAL A 1080 24.08 8.73 11.11
N MET A 1081 23.84 8.74 9.80
CA MET A 1081 24.89 9.04 8.80
C MET A 1081 25.46 10.44 8.98
N VAL A 1082 24.58 11.44 9.19
CA VAL A 1082 24.97 12.81 9.50
C VAL A 1082 25.81 12.88 10.77
N PHE A 1083 25.35 12.25 11.85
CA PHE A 1083 26.05 12.22 13.12
C PHE A 1083 27.44 11.57 12.99
N LEU A 1084 27.53 10.44 12.30
CA LEU A 1084 28.81 9.77 12.04
C LEU A 1084 29.76 10.66 11.25
N MET A 1085 29.28 11.36 10.22
CA MET A 1085 30.10 12.29 9.45
C MET A 1085 30.60 13.47 10.30
N LEU A 1086 29.75 14.02 11.17
CA LEU A 1086 30.14 15.05 12.14
C LEU A 1086 31.16 14.51 13.16
N CYS A 1087 31.01 13.28 13.65
CA CYS A 1087 31.97 12.64 14.56
C CYS A 1087 33.33 12.38 13.90
N VAL A 1088 33.34 11.86 12.66
CA VAL A 1088 34.58 11.62 11.90
C VAL A 1088 35.33 12.93 11.67
N THR A 1089 34.61 13.98 11.32
CA THR A 1089 35.21 15.29 11.05
C THR A 1089 35.65 16.00 12.35
N ALA A 1090 34.89 15.89 13.44
CA ALA A 1090 35.30 16.37 14.77
C ALA A 1090 36.53 15.63 15.30
N SER A 1091 36.58 14.29 15.16
CA SER A 1091 37.74 13.49 15.53
C SER A 1091 38.99 13.90 14.73
N ALA A 1092 38.82 14.14 13.43
CA ALA A 1092 39.91 14.62 12.58
C ALA A 1092 40.40 16.03 12.99
N LEU A 1093 39.51 16.93 13.43
CA LEU A 1093 39.90 18.25 13.96
C LEU A 1093 40.68 18.13 15.27
N ILE A 1094 40.24 17.26 16.18
CA ILE A 1094 40.92 17.01 17.47
C ILE A 1094 42.31 16.41 17.20
N ARG A 1095 42.44 15.42 16.32
CA ARG A 1095 43.75 14.81 15.99
C ARG A 1095 44.73 15.81 15.39
N LEU A 1096 44.25 16.74 14.55
CA LEU A 1096 45.08 17.81 13.97
C LEU A 1096 45.59 18.79 15.04
N ASN A 1097 44.74 19.22 15.97
CA ASN A 1097 45.13 20.17 17.02
C ASN A 1097 45.92 19.53 18.17
N VAL A 1098 45.62 18.29 18.56
CA VAL A 1098 46.24 17.64 19.74
C VAL A 1098 47.57 16.97 19.40
N MET A 1099 47.70 16.36 18.21
CA MET A 1099 48.91 15.60 17.85
C MET A 1099 49.86 16.36 16.92
N GLY A 1100 49.52 17.59 16.50
CA GLY A 1100 50.31 18.35 15.53
C GLY A 1100 50.56 17.60 14.21
N GLY A 1101 49.76 16.57 13.93
CA GLY A 1101 49.98 15.63 12.84
C GLY A 1101 49.78 16.30 11.49
N SER A 1102 50.75 16.16 10.58
CA SER A 1102 50.63 16.60 9.19
C SER A 1102 49.81 15.63 8.32
N GLN A 1103 49.32 14.52 8.88
CA GLN A 1103 48.67 13.45 8.13
C GLN A 1103 47.16 13.65 8.10
N GLU A 1104 46.61 13.82 6.91
CA GLU A 1104 45.17 13.88 6.68
C GLU A 1104 44.49 12.52 6.97
N SER A 1105 43.20 12.56 7.31
CA SER A 1105 42.44 11.36 7.66
C SER A 1105 42.28 10.42 6.46
N VAL A 1106 42.81 9.19 6.58
CA VAL A 1106 42.63 8.09 5.60
C VAL A 1106 41.15 7.82 5.31
N ILE A 1107 40.28 8.02 6.31
CA ILE A 1107 38.83 7.82 6.19
C ILE A 1107 38.21 8.88 5.28
N LEU A 1108 38.60 10.16 5.41
CA LEU A 1108 38.07 11.25 4.57
C LEU A 1108 38.57 11.17 3.12
N ALA A 1109 39.77 10.63 2.92
CA ALA A 1109 40.36 10.43 1.59
C ALA A 1109 39.92 9.13 0.91
N LEU A 1110 39.22 8.22 1.61
CA LEU A 1110 38.88 6.87 1.15
C LEU A 1110 40.11 6.07 0.64
N GLY A 1111 41.29 6.30 1.23
CA GLY A 1111 42.52 5.65 0.78
C GLY A 1111 43.81 6.21 1.40
N LYS A 1112 44.94 5.53 1.16
CA LYS A 1112 46.27 6.00 1.58
C LYS A 1112 46.74 7.14 0.68
N ILE A 1113 47.08 8.27 1.28
CA ILE A 1113 47.58 9.45 0.57
C ILE A 1113 49.09 9.27 0.29
N PRO A 1114 49.55 9.36 -0.97
CA PRO A 1114 50.96 9.25 -1.30
C PRO A 1114 51.75 10.45 -0.76
N GLN A 1115 52.94 10.21 -0.19
CA GLN A 1115 53.78 11.29 0.34
C GLN A 1115 54.31 12.20 -0.79
N PRO A 1116 54.33 13.53 -0.60
CA PRO A 1116 54.79 14.48 -1.62
C PRO A 1116 56.22 14.22 -2.10
N GLU A 1117 57.11 13.76 -1.23
CA GLU A 1117 58.51 13.43 -1.55
C GLU A 1117 58.62 12.26 -2.53
N MET A 1118 57.80 11.22 -2.33
CA MET A 1118 57.75 10.07 -3.23
C MET A 1118 57.23 10.48 -4.61
N LEU A 1119 56.20 11.34 -4.65
CA LEU A 1119 55.62 11.82 -5.90
C LEU A 1119 56.61 12.71 -6.66
N SER A 1120 57.30 13.62 -5.97
CA SER A 1120 58.34 14.50 -6.53
C SER A 1120 59.46 13.70 -7.18
N ASN A 1121 60.01 12.69 -6.48
CA ASN A 1121 61.05 11.82 -7.03
C ASN A 1121 60.58 11.08 -8.28
N LYS A 1122 59.36 10.55 -8.28
CA LYS A 1122 58.79 9.88 -9.47
C LYS A 1122 58.56 10.85 -10.63
N PHE A 1123 58.13 12.08 -10.37
CA PHE A 1123 57.96 13.13 -11.39
C PHE A 1123 59.29 13.51 -12.04
N LEU A 1124 60.34 13.69 -11.25
CA LEU A 1124 61.67 14.01 -11.77
C LEU A 1124 62.22 12.88 -12.68
N ILE A 1125 62.04 11.63 -12.28
CA ILE A 1125 62.42 10.46 -13.09
C ILE A 1125 61.61 10.39 -14.39
N LEU A 1126 60.31 10.69 -14.33
CA LEU A 1126 59.46 10.71 -15.51
C LEU A 1126 59.91 11.81 -16.49
N CYS A 1127 60.14 13.03 -16.00
CA CYS A 1127 60.62 14.14 -16.83
C CYS A 1127 61.99 13.85 -17.47
N SER A 1128 62.92 13.18 -16.76
CA SER A 1128 64.21 12.81 -17.35
C SER A 1128 64.05 11.79 -18.47
N LYS A 1129 63.16 10.79 -18.31
CA LYS A 1129 62.88 9.80 -19.37
C LYS A 1129 62.16 10.39 -20.57
N ILE A 1130 61.20 11.30 -20.36
CA ILE A 1130 60.52 12.01 -21.46
C ILE A 1130 61.54 12.80 -22.29
N LYS A 1131 62.51 13.44 -21.63
CA LYS A 1131 63.60 14.16 -22.30
C LYS A 1131 64.51 13.26 -23.13
N GLU A 1132 64.73 12.01 -22.71
CA GLU A 1132 65.53 11.02 -23.45
C GLU A 1132 64.79 10.43 -24.67
N LEU A 1133 63.45 10.34 -24.63
CA LEU A 1133 62.63 9.71 -25.67
C LEU A 1133 62.52 10.52 -26.98
N GLY A 1134 62.63 11.85 -26.91
CA GLY A 1134 62.40 12.74 -28.05
C GLY A 1134 60.91 13.01 -28.31
N GLU A 1135 60.61 14.14 -28.97
CA GLU A 1135 59.25 14.70 -29.12
C GLU A 1135 58.32 13.80 -29.95
N ASP A 1136 58.81 13.24 -31.06
CA ASP A 1136 58.03 12.38 -31.95
C ASP A 1136 57.61 11.05 -31.29
N ASN A 1137 58.54 10.38 -30.61
CA ASN A 1137 58.27 9.11 -29.92
C ASN A 1137 57.35 9.30 -28.72
N PHE A 1138 57.47 10.42 -28.00
CA PHE A 1138 56.58 10.73 -26.88
C PHE A 1138 55.15 10.99 -27.36
N THR A 1139 55.00 11.70 -28.48
CA THR A 1139 53.69 11.95 -29.11
C THR A 1139 53.03 10.64 -29.54
N GLN A 1140 53.80 9.71 -30.12
CA GLN A 1140 53.30 8.38 -30.47
C GLN A 1140 52.90 7.56 -29.22
N LEU A 1141 53.66 7.67 -28.13
CA LEU A 1141 53.35 6.99 -26.87
C LEU A 1141 52.05 7.53 -26.23
N LEU A 1142 51.84 8.85 -26.28
CA LEU A 1142 50.58 9.46 -25.89
C LEU A 1142 49.43 9.01 -26.79
N SER A 1143 49.64 8.87 -28.10
CA SER A 1143 48.59 8.40 -29.02
C SER A 1143 48.12 6.96 -28.75
N ASN A 1144 48.94 6.16 -28.07
CA ASN A 1144 48.61 4.80 -27.66
C ASN A 1144 47.88 4.72 -26.31
N LEU A 1145 47.76 5.82 -25.58
CA LEU A 1145 47.00 5.85 -24.33
C LEU A 1145 45.49 5.79 -24.60
N SER A 1146 44.74 5.22 -23.65
CA SER A 1146 43.29 5.28 -23.71
C SER A 1146 42.79 6.72 -23.59
N ILE A 1147 41.60 7.01 -24.10
CA ILE A 1147 40.96 8.33 -23.99
C ILE A 1147 40.89 8.80 -22.52
N TYR A 1148 40.68 7.88 -21.58
CA TYR A 1148 40.65 8.18 -20.15
C TYR A 1148 42.04 8.57 -19.61
N ASP A 1149 43.07 7.79 -19.96
CA ASP A 1149 44.44 8.04 -19.50
C ASP A 1149 45.02 9.34 -20.09
N LEU A 1150 44.71 9.62 -21.35
CA LEU A 1150 45.11 10.85 -22.02
C LEU A 1150 44.45 12.07 -21.37
N ARG A 1151 43.16 11.96 -21.02
CA ARG A 1151 42.42 13.00 -20.29
C ARG A 1151 42.97 13.21 -18.88
N MET A 1152 43.30 12.14 -18.18
CA MET A 1152 43.91 12.18 -16.84
C MET A 1152 45.30 12.82 -16.89
N THR A 1153 46.11 12.48 -17.90
CA THR A 1153 47.45 13.05 -18.10
C THR A 1153 47.36 14.54 -18.41
N ALA A 1154 46.42 14.96 -19.26
CA ALA A 1154 46.16 16.38 -19.52
C ALA A 1154 45.71 17.14 -18.26
N GLN A 1155 44.88 16.52 -17.41
CA GLN A 1155 44.46 17.10 -16.11
C GLN A 1155 45.63 17.24 -15.14
N ILE A 1156 46.50 16.22 -15.05
CA ILE A 1156 47.70 16.26 -14.19
C ILE A 1156 48.65 17.37 -14.66
N ILE A 1157 48.90 17.48 -15.97
CA ILE A 1157 49.74 18.54 -16.54
C ILE A 1157 49.16 19.92 -16.23
N THR A 1158 47.84 20.09 -16.38
CA THR A 1158 47.17 21.36 -16.09
C THR A 1158 47.24 21.71 -14.60
N ALA A 1159 47.03 20.74 -13.70
CA ALA A 1159 47.08 20.95 -12.26
C ALA A 1159 48.48 21.30 -11.76
N VAL A 1160 49.51 20.60 -12.27
CA VAL A 1160 50.92 20.92 -11.95
C VAL A 1160 51.31 22.26 -12.56
N GLY A 1161 50.92 22.52 -13.82
CA GLY A 1161 51.17 23.78 -14.51
C GLY A 1161 50.59 25.00 -13.79
N SER A 1162 49.39 24.87 -13.22
CA SER A 1162 48.77 25.96 -12.44
C SER A 1162 49.50 26.27 -11.13
N GLU A 1163 50.10 25.28 -10.47
CA GLU A 1163 50.87 25.49 -9.22
C GLU A 1163 52.28 26.03 -9.49
N VAL A 1164 52.84 25.71 -10.66
CA VAL A 1164 54.17 26.21 -11.10
C VAL A 1164 54.08 27.63 -11.71
N GLY A 1165 52.87 28.12 -11.99
CA GLY A 1165 52.64 29.48 -12.48
C GLY A 1165 52.94 29.70 -13.97
N ASP A 1166 53.11 28.63 -14.75
CA ASP A 1166 53.40 28.71 -16.18
C ASP A 1166 52.11 28.66 -17.02
N GLN A 1167 51.74 29.80 -17.60
CA GLN A 1167 50.53 29.95 -18.42
C GLN A 1167 50.50 29.02 -19.66
N SER A 1168 51.65 28.56 -20.14
CA SER A 1168 51.74 27.68 -21.32
C SER A 1168 51.25 26.25 -21.05
N LEU A 1169 51.32 25.82 -19.78
CA LEU A 1169 50.88 24.48 -19.34
C LEU A 1169 49.40 24.43 -18.95
N VAL A 1170 48.73 25.58 -18.88
CA VAL A 1170 47.30 25.69 -18.56
C VAL A 1170 46.49 25.57 -19.85
N LEU A 1171 46.03 24.35 -20.17
CA LEU A 1171 45.23 24.09 -21.37
C LEU A 1171 43.87 24.81 -21.30
N ALA A 1172 43.68 25.82 -22.15
CA ALA A 1172 42.39 26.50 -22.29
C ALA A 1172 41.35 25.57 -22.93
N ARG A 1173 40.45 25.02 -22.11
CA ARG A 1173 39.35 24.15 -22.55
C ARG A 1173 38.34 24.95 -23.39
N ARG A 1174 38.52 25.04 -24.72
CA ARG A 1174 37.44 25.42 -25.66
C ARG A 1174 36.44 24.27 -25.73
N SER A 1175 35.23 24.51 -25.24
CA SER A 1175 34.10 23.58 -25.17
C SER A 1175 33.51 23.30 -26.56
N HIS A 1176 33.83 22.15 -27.16
CA HIS A 1176 32.99 21.52 -28.19
C HIS A 1176 32.16 20.43 -27.51
N LEU A 1177 30.90 20.74 -27.19
CA LEU A 1177 29.88 19.77 -26.76
C LEU A 1177 28.49 20.31 -27.16
N VAL A 1178 28.20 20.29 -28.47
CA VAL A 1178 26.85 20.06 -29.01
C VAL A 1178 27.04 19.38 -30.38
N SER A 1179 26.87 18.07 -30.45
CA SER A 1179 26.58 17.35 -31.70
C SER A 1179 26.26 15.90 -31.37
N THR A 1180 24.97 15.60 -31.20
CA THR A 1180 24.33 14.38 -31.70
C THR A 1180 22.81 14.56 -31.62
N SER A 1181 22.18 14.99 -32.71
CA SER A 1181 21.06 14.29 -33.33
C SER A 1181 20.56 15.08 -34.54
N SER A 1182 20.28 14.33 -35.59
CA SER A 1182 19.79 14.73 -36.90
C SER A 1182 18.52 15.56 -36.84
N PHE A 1183 18.55 16.77 -37.41
CA PHE A 1183 17.42 17.36 -38.12
C PHE A 1183 17.95 18.09 -39.36
N THR A 1184 17.43 17.70 -40.51
CA THR A 1184 17.57 18.39 -41.80
C THR A 1184 17.24 19.89 -41.66
N PRO A 1185 18.08 20.82 -42.15
CA PRO A 1185 17.74 22.23 -42.15
C PRO A 1185 16.87 22.55 -43.37
N ALA A 1186 15.58 22.81 -43.13
CA ALA A 1186 14.76 23.58 -44.06
C ALA A 1186 15.19 25.05 -43.99
N MET A 1187 15.62 25.59 -45.13
CA MET A 1187 15.91 27.01 -45.35
C MET A 1187 14.68 27.89 -45.09
N LYS A 1188 14.90 29.02 -44.42
CA LYS A 1188 14.38 30.37 -44.72
C LYS A 1188 15.47 31.34 -44.24
N ASP A 1189 16.39 31.77 -45.08
CA ASP A 1189 16.29 32.85 -46.08
C ASP A 1189 15.68 34.15 -45.53
N LYS A 1190 16.56 35.03 -45.06
CA LYS A 1190 16.79 36.38 -45.62
C LYS A 1190 17.88 37.07 -44.81
N ASP A 1191 19.09 37.05 -45.34
CA ASP A 1191 20.13 38.10 -45.25
C ASP A 1191 21.45 37.55 -45.82
N LEU A 1192 21.39 36.98 -47.03
CA LEU A 1192 22.56 36.51 -47.77
C LEU A 1192 22.45 36.87 -49.26
N ASP A 1193 22.19 38.14 -49.56
CA ASP A 1193 22.10 38.64 -50.95
C ASP A 1193 23.11 39.76 -51.28
N LYS A 1194 24.15 39.96 -50.46
CA LYS A 1194 25.13 41.04 -50.72
C LYS A 1194 26.60 40.66 -50.84
N GLU A 1195 26.99 39.43 -50.56
CA GLU A 1195 28.38 38.96 -50.74
C GLU A 1195 28.53 37.76 -51.68
N LYS A 1196 27.42 37.17 -52.16
CA LYS A 1196 27.44 36.04 -53.11
C LYS A 1196 27.29 36.42 -54.58
N GLN A 1197 26.98 37.68 -54.90
CA GLN A 1197 26.88 38.14 -56.29
C GLN A 1197 28.20 38.60 -56.90
N GLU A 1198 29.26 38.78 -56.10
CA GLU A 1198 30.59 39.16 -56.62
C GLU A 1198 31.57 37.97 -56.76
N ALA A 1199 31.19 36.78 -56.29
CA ALA A 1199 32.02 35.57 -56.38
C ALA A 1199 31.64 34.62 -57.55
N MET A 1200 30.66 34.99 -58.40
CA MET A 1200 30.17 34.15 -59.52
C MET A 1200 30.49 34.72 -60.91
N ALA A 1201 31.44 35.66 -61.02
CA ALA A 1201 31.82 36.27 -62.30
C ALA A 1201 33.22 35.92 -62.82
N GLU A 1202 34.09 35.21 -62.07
CA GLU A 1202 35.50 35.02 -62.51
C GLU A 1202 36.01 33.57 -62.52
N HIS A 1203 35.16 32.56 -62.33
CA HIS A 1203 35.55 31.14 -62.44
C HIS A 1203 35.04 30.42 -63.71
N GLN A 1204 34.96 31.15 -64.83
CA GLN A 1204 34.62 30.58 -66.13
C GLN A 1204 35.61 30.89 -67.27
N ALA A 1205 36.86 31.24 -66.95
CA ALA A 1205 37.90 31.41 -67.97
C ALA A 1205 39.27 30.92 -67.49
N ALA A 1206 39.51 29.61 -67.60
CA ALA A 1206 40.86 29.05 -67.68
C ALA A 1206 40.90 28.06 -68.85
N ALA A 1207 41.05 28.61 -70.04
CA ALA A 1207 41.60 27.91 -71.20
C ALA A 1207 42.89 28.65 -71.60
N LEU A 1208 43.91 27.85 -71.90
CA LEU A 1208 45.13 28.17 -72.65
C LEU A 1208 46.40 28.56 -71.86
N GLN A 1209 47.32 27.59 -71.88
CA GLN A 1209 48.72 27.69 -72.31
C GLN A 1209 49.82 28.24 -71.39
N GLU A 1210 50.77 27.32 -71.16
CA GLU A 1210 52.23 27.45 -71.35
C GLU A 1210 53.09 28.30 -70.38
N THR A 1211 54.00 27.58 -69.73
CA THR A 1211 55.34 27.91 -69.15
C THR A 1211 56.25 28.76 -70.07
N PRO A 1212 57.48 29.24 -69.68
CA PRO A 1212 58.24 29.21 -68.40
C PRO A 1212 59.01 30.53 -68.05
N GLN A 1213 59.85 30.46 -66.99
CA GLN A 1213 61.20 31.08 -66.83
C GLN A 1213 61.46 32.32 -65.92
N ASP A 1214 62.46 32.11 -65.04
CA ASP A 1214 63.59 32.95 -64.58
C ASP A 1214 63.56 33.88 -63.32
N GLU A 1215 64.43 33.49 -62.37
CA GLU A 1215 65.48 34.21 -61.60
C GLU A 1215 65.22 35.47 -60.72
N VAL A 1216 65.28 35.26 -59.39
CA VAL A 1216 66.10 35.89 -58.29
C VAL A 1216 66.95 37.15 -58.64
N PRO A 1217 67.02 38.27 -57.83
CA PRO A 1217 67.82 38.30 -56.57
C PRO A 1217 67.53 39.34 -55.43
N LYS A 1218 68.00 38.94 -54.22
CA LYS A 1218 68.71 39.62 -53.09
C LYS A 1218 68.31 41.03 -52.56
N ASP A 1219 68.26 41.18 -51.22
CA ASP A 1219 69.35 41.83 -50.41
C ASP A 1219 69.09 41.87 -48.87
N GLN A 1220 70.17 42.11 -48.11
CA GLN A 1220 70.46 41.77 -46.70
C GLN A 1220 70.28 42.89 -45.64
N GLU A 1221 70.06 42.47 -44.37
CA GLU A 1221 70.57 42.90 -43.02
C GLU A 1221 71.03 44.38 -42.72
N PRO A 1222 70.99 44.89 -41.45
CA PRO A 1222 71.87 44.43 -40.35
C PRO A 1222 71.37 44.53 -38.88
N ARG A 1223 72.24 44.08 -37.93
CA ARG A 1223 72.07 43.75 -36.50
C ARG A 1223 72.40 44.84 -35.45
N LYS A 1224 71.76 44.69 -34.26
CA LYS A 1224 72.17 44.83 -32.81
C LYS A 1224 72.83 46.12 -32.26
N PRO A 1225 72.59 46.48 -30.97
CA PRO A 1225 73.45 46.08 -29.82
C PRO A 1225 72.73 45.81 -28.46
N ALA A 1226 73.51 45.63 -27.39
CA ALA A 1226 73.27 44.92 -26.12
C ALA A 1226 72.89 45.77 -24.87
N ALA A 1227 72.71 45.06 -23.72
CA ALA A 1227 72.36 45.37 -22.29
C ALA A 1227 73.19 46.49 -21.57
N PRO A 1228 73.08 46.87 -20.24
CA PRO A 1228 72.68 46.08 -19.03
C PRO A 1228 72.07 46.82 -17.77
N ASP A 1229 72.01 46.10 -16.62
CA ASP A 1229 71.96 46.47 -15.17
C ASP A 1229 70.63 46.85 -14.48
N ALA A 1230 70.34 46.60 -13.18
CA ALA A 1230 70.83 45.70 -12.12
C ALA A 1230 69.91 45.79 -10.86
N LEU A 1231 69.88 44.71 -10.05
CA LEU A 1231 69.68 44.63 -8.58
C LEU A 1231 68.37 45.12 -7.90
N SER A 1232 67.57 44.17 -7.40
CA SER A 1232 67.30 44.03 -5.94
C SER A 1232 66.50 42.75 -5.60
N GLU A 1233 67.18 41.78 -4.99
CA GLU A 1233 66.65 40.98 -3.87
C GLU A 1233 67.30 41.53 -2.59
N PRO A 1234 66.80 41.31 -1.34
CA PRO A 1234 65.84 40.29 -0.92
C PRO A 1234 64.76 40.79 0.06
N SER A 1235 63.60 40.11 0.12
CA SER A 1235 62.98 39.80 1.41
C SER A 1235 62.02 38.64 1.29
N GLN A 1236 62.44 37.53 1.89
CA GLN A 1236 61.59 36.49 2.43
C GLN A 1236 60.32 37.10 3.06
N SER A 1237 59.15 36.55 2.71
CA SER A 1237 58.31 35.78 3.65
C SER A 1237 56.83 35.87 3.29
N ALA A 1238 56.26 34.66 3.27
CA ALA A 1238 54.91 34.32 3.71
C ALA A 1238 53.76 34.34 2.70
N TRP A 1239 52.96 33.27 2.85
CA TRP A 1239 51.60 32.99 2.35
C TRP A 1239 51.58 32.34 0.95
N LEU A 1240 51.48 31.01 0.79
CA LEU A 1240 50.72 29.98 1.55
C LEU A 1240 49.23 30.31 1.68
#